data_AF-A0A6C0QX25-F1
#
_entry.id   AF-A0A6C0QX25-F1
#
_cell.length_a   1.000
_cell.length_b   1.000
_cell.length_c   1.000
_cell.angle_alpha   90.00
_cell.angle_beta   90.00
_cell.angle_gamma   90.00
#
_symmetry.space_group_name_H-M   'P 1'
#
loop_
_entity.id
_entity.type
_entity.pdbx_description
1 polymer ?
#
loop_
_entity_poly.entity_id
_entity_poly.type
_entity_poly.pdbx_seq_one_letter_code
_entity_poly.pdbx_strand_id
1 'polypeptide(L)'
;MSNEWPSSIQLSLVQLKTMNKQALDELIILLILRGRVHIQISGKTYQLKADDVVMIHPYENFTLRSDNGTLILKLMITRAGVEQYLKCPWNPRFSCNSAIANEGEQDTYRMLRETLTYLMLAYYRQHEGFPFEMGKYLFELLSILTTHFQGEDQGESMIQANGVHNKRILRILHVIDQDYRSPLSLEQFARQEYISLYHLSRQFKKNVGMTFTQYVNEVRLKKAVPELLHTEHPILKIAMNNGFANVKTFNKCFKDHYGMTPSEFRSERGKEVSAQESLQAAHSSYEVINPSAALEELSKYMVKKDLNDHSNVIRKKVELMVETEHSTVLATPRKIINIGQASEVLDQEVQSQLQCVYQELEFHYIRMIGFGIEHELKEKSNMLIEWPNNNRIFDFIVANKMMPMIQLKVEEVMASQSSKLKKDPILDMVCYLIDRYGRAELETWCFELVSESVKDSKSIQLAYERLYDQLKMVHPRLQVGLQILSSLDPEETERFQSFVDYAKSSQREPDFVTLTADPSEEKDSRDGENLFQYYRKYQKNLLQHVKQGFEKAGLEQPRCFITEWNTLVGQGDVLSGSFFRAALIIEILTDLSSEIQGIGFWLNIKLKEKLTRVRQDSCLSVFLYEKLKRPLFFVLQMFDRLGSKVLHIEEGCVLTLEGEEWHLLVYNACYMDPLYSIDDFLTQVRNKRIDIYLSGLPARNYQLKQYLLDKDHGGIYHEWIRLGAPKELDAEMLRYLESKILPEVQMERRFLLDELNLHASLTMNACKLYVIQPLL
;
A
#
# COMPACT_ATOMS: atom_id res chain seq x y z
N MET A 1 -20.31 -13.75 -20.35
CA MET A 1 -20.05 -14.97 -19.55
C MET A 1 -20.03 -14.51 -18.10
N SER A 2 -20.66 -15.23 -17.17
CA SER A 2 -20.63 -14.84 -15.75
C SER A 2 -19.19 -14.76 -15.27
N ASN A 3 -18.76 -13.60 -14.76
CA ASN A 3 -17.42 -13.35 -14.18
C ASN A 3 -17.20 -14.11 -12.85
N GLU A 4 -17.94 -15.20 -12.60
CA GLU A 4 -17.87 -15.95 -11.35
C GLU A 4 -16.80 -17.04 -11.45
N TRP A 5 -15.77 -16.90 -10.61
CA TRP A 5 -14.75 -17.94 -10.42
C TRP A 5 -15.38 -19.22 -9.86
N PRO A 6 -14.94 -20.43 -10.27
CA PRO A 6 -15.57 -21.66 -9.85
C PRO A 6 -15.57 -21.82 -8.32
N SER A 7 -16.70 -22.19 -7.74
CA SER A 7 -16.83 -22.52 -6.31
C SER A 7 -15.96 -23.70 -5.85
N SER A 8 -15.37 -24.42 -6.81
CA SER A 8 -14.53 -25.59 -6.66
C SER A 8 -13.07 -25.28 -6.29
N ILE A 9 -12.65 -24.00 -6.37
CA ILE A 9 -11.37 -23.48 -5.89
C ILE A 9 -11.66 -22.29 -4.96
N GLN A 10 -11.35 -22.42 -3.67
CA GLN A 10 -11.61 -21.39 -2.67
C GLN A 10 -10.31 -20.88 -2.08
N LEU A 11 -10.16 -19.56 -2.07
CA LEU A 11 -9.02 -18.85 -1.52
C LEU A 11 -9.49 -17.95 -0.38
N SER A 12 -8.87 -18.07 0.79
CA SER A 12 -9.17 -17.19 1.93
C SER A 12 -7.96 -16.90 2.80
N LEU A 13 -7.86 -15.66 3.24
CA LEU A 13 -6.91 -15.25 4.27
C LEU A 13 -7.61 -15.29 5.62
N VAL A 14 -7.05 -16.03 6.57
CA VAL A 14 -7.75 -16.41 7.79
C VAL A 14 -6.92 -16.09 9.03
N GLN A 15 -7.57 -15.47 10.02
CA GLN A 15 -7.05 -15.33 11.37
C GLN A 15 -7.66 -16.42 12.26
N LEU A 16 -6.84 -17.39 12.65
CA LEU A 16 -7.27 -18.61 13.32
C LEU A 16 -6.84 -18.61 14.78
N LYS A 17 -7.67 -19.21 15.66
CA LYS A 17 -7.24 -19.64 17.01
C LYS A 17 -7.27 -21.16 17.15
N THR A 18 -8.32 -21.83 16.69
CA THR A 18 -8.41 -23.29 16.70
C THR A 18 -9.36 -23.79 15.62
N MET A 19 -8.97 -24.85 14.90
CA MET A 19 -9.79 -25.56 13.93
C MET A 19 -9.66 -27.07 14.15
N ASN A 20 -10.79 -27.78 14.16
CA ASN A 20 -10.83 -29.23 14.21
C ASN A 20 -11.74 -29.69 13.07
N LYS A 21 -11.17 -30.32 12.04
CA LYS A 21 -11.94 -30.68 10.84
C LYS A 21 -11.39 -31.96 10.21
N GLN A 22 -12.28 -32.69 9.58
CA GLN A 22 -11.92 -33.70 8.60
C GLN A 22 -11.99 -33.06 7.21
N ALA A 23 -10.89 -33.10 6.45
CA ALA A 23 -10.92 -32.76 5.03
C ALA A 23 -11.86 -33.75 4.32
N LEU A 24 -12.74 -33.27 3.45
CA LEU A 24 -13.66 -34.13 2.71
C LEU A 24 -13.02 -34.53 1.38
N ASP A 25 -13.51 -34.01 0.26
CA ASP A 25 -12.99 -34.19 -1.09
C ASP A 25 -12.02 -33.06 -1.52
N GLU A 26 -11.67 -32.18 -0.58
CA GLU A 26 -10.83 -31.00 -0.79
C GLU A 26 -9.37 -31.27 -0.43
N LEU A 27 -8.45 -30.86 -1.32
CA LEU A 27 -7.04 -30.68 -1.01
C LEU A 27 -6.87 -29.30 -0.37
N ILE A 28 -6.29 -29.23 0.83
CA ILE A 28 -6.08 -27.97 1.53
C ILE A 28 -4.59 -27.65 1.57
N ILE A 29 -4.22 -26.46 1.14
CA ILE A 29 -2.86 -25.92 1.26
C ILE A 29 -2.91 -24.74 2.23
N LEU A 30 -2.03 -24.77 3.22
CA LEU A 30 -1.89 -23.71 4.22
C LEU A 30 -0.49 -23.11 4.10
N LEU A 31 -0.40 -21.78 3.95
CA LEU A 31 0.83 -21.01 4.05
C LEU A 31 0.71 -20.06 5.25
N ILE A 32 1.66 -20.16 6.18
CA ILE A 32 1.70 -19.30 7.38
C ILE A 32 2.40 -17.98 7.02
N LEU A 33 1.64 -16.88 6.92
CA LEU A 33 2.21 -15.55 6.62
C LEU A 33 2.80 -14.90 7.88
N ARG A 34 2.17 -15.12 9.04
CA ARG A 34 2.60 -14.58 10.34
C ARG A 34 2.19 -15.49 11.48
N GLY A 35 3.03 -15.62 12.50
CA GLY A 35 2.71 -16.35 13.74
C GLY A 35 3.24 -17.79 13.73
N ARG A 36 2.69 -18.62 14.62
CA ARG A 36 3.03 -20.04 14.75
C ARG A 36 1.78 -20.88 14.83
N VAL A 37 1.86 -22.08 14.25
CA VAL A 37 0.76 -23.03 14.19
C VAL A 37 1.23 -24.39 14.65
N HIS A 38 0.48 -25.02 15.54
CA HIS A 38 0.60 -26.43 15.86
C HIS A 38 -0.50 -27.17 15.11
N ILE A 39 -0.11 -28.00 14.15
CA ILE A 39 -1.03 -28.80 13.36
C ILE A 39 -0.81 -30.29 13.62
N GLN A 40 -1.90 -31.01 13.87
CA GLN A 40 -1.89 -32.47 13.94
C GLN A 40 -2.61 -33.01 12.71
N ILE A 41 -1.94 -33.82 11.89
CA ILE A 41 -2.52 -34.45 10.69
C ILE A 41 -2.37 -35.96 10.84
N SER A 42 -3.49 -36.69 10.76
CA SER A 42 -3.50 -38.16 10.82
C SER A 42 -2.72 -38.73 12.03
N GLY A 43 -2.74 -38.02 13.16
CA GLY A 43 -2.08 -38.40 14.42
C GLY A 43 -0.65 -37.86 14.62
N LYS A 44 0.02 -37.38 13.57
CA LYS A 44 1.35 -36.74 13.67
C LYS A 44 1.22 -35.24 13.93
N THR A 45 2.05 -34.70 14.81
CA THR A 45 2.06 -33.27 15.15
C THR A 45 3.26 -32.57 14.52
N TYR A 46 3.01 -31.41 13.91
CA TYR A 46 4.00 -30.53 13.33
C TYR A 46 3.85 -29.13 13.92
N GLN A 47 4.97 -28.43 14.06
CA GLN A 47 5.01 -27.03 14.44
C GLN A 47 5.44 -26.23 13.22
N LEU A 48 4.55 -25.35 12.75
CA LEU A 48 4.77 -24.47 11.63
C LEU A 48 5.08 -23.06 12.15
N LYS A 49 6.05 -22.40 11.52
CA LYS A 49 6.39 -20.98 11.70
C LYS A 49 6.00 -20.20 10.44
N ALA A 50 6.18 -18.87 10.47
CA ALA A 50 6.06 -18.05 9.27
C ALA A 50 6.92 -18.61 8.12
N ASP A 51 6.40 -18.52 6.89
CA ASP A 51 6.92 -19.11 5.64
C ASP A 51 6.78 -20.63 5.50
N ASP A 52 6.23 -21.33 6.50
CA ASP A 52 5.96 -22.75 6.33
C ASP A 52 4.67 -22.97 5.49
N VAL A 53 4.79 -23.86 4.51
CA VAL A 53 3.69 -24.45 3.74
C VAL A 53 3.44 -25.88 4.21
N VAL A 54 2.17 -26.24 4.39
CA VAL A 54 1.73 -27.63 4.62
C VAL A 54 0.52 -27.95 3.77
N MET A 55 0.43 -29.21 3.34
CA MET A 55 -0.72 -29.74 2.62
C MET A 55 -1.46 -30.79 3.45
N ILE A 56 -2.79 -30.77 3.35
CA ILE A 56 -3.70 -31.74 3.97
C ILE A 56 -4.47 -32.41 2.84
N HIS A 57 -4.41 -33.74 2.76
CA HIS A 57 -5.04 -34.49 1.69
C HIS A 57 -6.54 -34.71 1.94
N PRO A 58 -7.32 -34.99 0.87
CA PRO A 58 -8.71 -35.40 1.01
C PRO A 58 -8.87 -36.56 2.01
N TYR A 59 -9.92 -36.49 2.83
CA TYR A 59 -10.28 -37.46 3.86
C TYR A 59 -9.36 -37.53 5.08
N GLU A 60 -8.34 -36.68 5.19
CA GLU A 60 -7.49 -36.62 6.38
C GLU A 60 -8.12 -35.82 7.54
N ASN A 61 -7.94 -36.34 8.75
CA ASN A 61 -8.30 -35.61 9.96
C ASN A 61 -7.16 -34.68 10.35
N PHE A 62 -7.50 -33.42 10.64
CA PHE A 62 -6.54 -32.48 11.17
C PHE A 62 -7.08 -31.60 12.30
N THR A 63 -6.18 -31.27 13.21
CA THR A 63 -6.41 -30.31 14.29
C THR A 63 -5.38 -29.20 14.16
N LEU A 64 -5.82 -27.95 14.10
CA LEU A 64 -4.96 -26.78 14.01
C LEU A 64 -5.18 -25.90 15.24
N ARG A 65 -4.08 -25.51 15.88
CA ARG A 65 -4.05 -24.53 16.98
C ARG A 65 -3.01 -23.47 16.67
N SER A 66 -3.32 -22.22 16.96
CA SER A 66 -2.49 -21.09 16.58
C SER A 66 -2.48 -20.03 17.67
N ASP A 67 -1.39 -19.27 17.73
CA ASP A 67 -1.28 -18.15 18.65
C ASP A 67 -2.17 -16.98 18.20
N ASN A 68 -2.52 -16.08 19.14
CA ASN A 68 -3.27 -14.86 18.80
C ASN A 68 -2.50 -14.03 17.76
N GLY A 69 -3.19 -13.61 16.70
CA GLY A 69 -2.57 -12.78 15.64
C GLY A 69 -1.94 -13.56 14.48
N THR A 70 -2.04 -14.89 14.49
CA THR A 70 -1.57 -15.77 13.41
C THR A 70 -2.40 -15.56 12.15
N LEU A 71 -1.71 -15.39 11.02
CA LEU A 71 -2.28 -15.11 9.71
C LEU A 71 -1.94 -16.25 8.75
N ILE A 72 -2.95 -16.85 8.14
CA ILE A 72 -2.82 -18.05 7.30
C ILE A 72 -3.49 -17.80 5.95
N LEU A 73 -2.74 -18.01 4.87
CA LEU A 73 -3.30 -18.16 3.53
C LEU A 73 -3.78 -19.60 3.38
N LYS A 74 -5.06 -19.77 3.05
CA LYS A 74 -5.71 -21.05 2.86
C LYS A 74 -6.24 -21.17 1.43
N LEU A 75 -5.77 -22.19 0.73
CA LEU A 75 -6.26 -22.60 -0.59
C LEU A 75 -6.93 -23.97 -0.47
N MET A 76 -8.18 -24.07 -0.91
CA MET A 76 -8.93 -25.31 -0.99
C MET A 76 -9.25 -25.63 -2.44
N ILE A 77 -8.87 -26.82 -2.87
CA ILE A 77 -9.08 -27.30 -4.23
C ILE A 77 -9.88 -28.58 -4.16
N THR A 78 -11.12 -28.54 -4.65
CA THR A 78 -11.94 -29.74 -4.79
C THR A 78 -11.52 -30.53 -6.03
N ARG A 79 -11.78 -31.84 -6.01
CA ARG A 79 -11.49 -32.72 -7.14
C ARG A 79 -12.18 -32.28 -8.44
N ALA A 80 -13.47 -31.94 -8.37
CA ALA A 80 -14.22 -31.41 -9.50
C ALA A 80 -13.60 -30.13 -10.07
N GLY A 81 -12.98 -29.32 -9.19
CA GLY A 81 -12.34 -28.07 -9.57
C GLY A 81 -11.10 -28.23 -10.43
N VAL A 82 -10.41 -29.36 -10.32
CA VAL A 82 -9.23 -29.66 -11.15
C VAL A 82 -9.61 -30.48 -12.38
N GLU A 83 -10.49 -31.48 -12.23
CA GLU A 83 -10.90 -32.36 -13.34
C GLU A 83 -11.67 -31.62 -14.45
N GLN A 84 -12.29 -30.48 -14.15
CA GLN A 84 -12.87 -29.61 -15.18
C GLN A 84 -11.81 -28.96 -16.09
N TYR A 85 -10.56 -28.81 -15.62
CA TYR A 85 -9.46 -28.18 -16.35
C TYR A 85 -8.45 -29.20 -16.88
N LEU A 86 -8.11 -30.20 -16.07
CA LEU A 86 -7.25 -31.30 -16.44
C LEU A 86 -8.14 -32.44 -16.93
N LYS A 87 -8.09 -32.78 -18.22
CA LYS A 87 -8.81 -33.93 -18.81
C LYS A 87 -8.28 -35.29 -18.30
N CYS A 88 -7.85 -35.37 -17.05
CA CYS A 88 -7.33 -36.58 -16.40
C CYS A 88 -7.86 -36.68 -14.96
N PRO A 89 -7.94 -37.90 -14.39
CA PRO A 89 -8.39 -38.09 -13.02
C PRO A 89 -7.45 -37.40 -12.03
N TRP A 90 -7.99 -36.55 -11.15
CA TRP A 90 -7.22 -35.85 -10.13
C TRP A 90 -7.20 -36.66 -8.83
N ASN A 91 -6.05 -37.26 -8.49
CA ASN A 91 -5.83 -37.97 -7.23
C ASN A 91 -4.47 -37.63 -6.62
N PRO A 92 -4.28 -36.37 -6.18
CA PRO A 92 -2.98 -35.87 -5.75
C PRO A 92 -2.54 -36.52 -4.44
N ARG A 93 -1.39 -37.19 -4.46
CA ARG A 93 -0.61 -37.52 -3.27
C ARG A 93 0.70 -36.78 -3.34
N PHE A 94 0.75 -35.61 -2.72
CA PHE A 94 1.95 -34.78 -2.66
C PHE A 94 2.56 -34.82 -1.26
N SER A 95 3.88 -34.98 -1.20
CA SER A 95 4.63 -34.87 0.06
C SER A 95 5.06 -33.42 0.29
N CYS A 96 4.11 -32.55 0.65
CA CYS A 96 4.34 -31.11 0.83
C CYS A 96 4.15 -30.70 2.30
N ASN A 97 5.26 -30.63 3.03
CA ASN A 97 5.33 -30.16 4.41
C ASN A 97 6.71 -29.57 4.69
N SER A 98 6.80 -28.24 4.59
CA SER A 98 8.06 -27.49 4.77
C SER A 98 8.67 -27.60 6.17
N ALA A 99 7.89 -27.91 7.21
CA ALA A 99 8.40 -28.03 8.58
C ALA A 99 9.31 -29.25 8.79
N ILE A 100 9.29 -30.21 7.85
CA ILE A 100 10.16 -31.39 7.83
C ILE A 100 11.00 -31.46 6.55
N ALA A 101 11.06 -30.36 5.79
CA ALA A 101 11.80 -30.31 4.53
C ALA A 101 13.31 -30.32 4.74
N ASN A 102 14.02 -30.89 3.77
CA ASN A 102 15.47 -30.90 3.75
C ASN A 102 16.03 -29.61 3.10
N GLU A 103 17.29 -29.27 3.36
CA GLU A 103 17.93 -28.06 2.79
C GLU A 103 17.86 -27.99 1.25
N GLY A 104 17.91 -29.14 0.58
CA GLY A 104 17.82 -29.23 -0.89
C GLY A 104 16.44 -28.89 -1.48
N GLU A 105 15.39 -28.77 -0.67
CA GLU A 105 14.03 -28.46 -1.11
C GLU A 105 13.67 -26.96 -0.92
N GLN A 106 14.57 -26.17 -0.34
CA GLN A 106 14.29 -24.77 0.02
C GLN A 106 13.88 -23.90 -1.17
N ASP A 107 14.54 -24.07 -2.31
CA ASP A 107 14.22 -23.35 -3.55
C ASP A 107 12.83 -23.73 -4.08
N THR A 108 12.45 -25.01 -4.00
CA THR A 108 11.14 -25.49 -4.40
C THR A 108 10.04 -24.91 -3.52
N TYR A 109 10.22 -24.91 -2.21
CA TYR A 109 9.27 -24.27 -1.30
C TYR A 109 9.22 -22.75 -1.48
N ARG A 110 10.32 -22.10 -1.89
CA ARG A 110 10.31 -20.68 -2.24
C ARG A 110 9.40 -20.42 -3.44
N MET A 111 9.56 -21.18 -4.53
CA MET A 111 8.70 -21.09 -5.71
C MET A 111 7.22 -21.34 -5.33
N LEU A 112 6.95 -22.38 -4.53
CA LEU A 112 5.59 -22.70 -4.09
C LEU A 112 4.93 -21.54 -3.32
N ARG A 113 5.66 -20.91 -2.40
CA ARG A 113 5.18 -19.73 -1.64
C ARG A 113 4.86 -18.55 -2.54
N GLU A 114 5.76 -18.26 -3.48
CA GLU A 114 5.58 -17.21 -4.50
C GLU A 114 4.28 -17.43 -5.26
N THR A 115 4.13 -18.61 -5.88
CA THR A 115 2.96 -18.94 -6.68
C THR A 115 1.66 -18.88 -5.87
N LEU A 116 1.65 -19.36 -4.62
CA LEU A 116 0.48 -19.26 -3.74
C LEU A 116 0.11 -17.81 -3.43
N THR A 117 1.11 -16.95 -3.21
CA THR A 117 0.88 -15.53 -2.91
C THR A 117 0.33 -14.79 -4.13
N TYR A 118 0.89 -15.05 -5.32
CA TYR A 118 0.43 -14.50 -6.59
C TYR A 118 -0.99 -14.93 -6.94
N LEU A 119 -1.31 -16.21 -6.77
CA LEU A 119 -2.66 -16.71 -6.95
C LEU A 119 -3.67 -15.97 -6.04
N MET A 120 -3.28 -15.69 -4.79
CA MET A 120 -4.13 -14.97 -3.84
C MET A 120 -4.36 -13.50 -4.22
N LEU A 121 -3.31 -12.82 -4.69
CA LEU A 121 -3.42 -11.44 -5.17
C LEU A 121 -4.37 -11.36 -6.36
N ALA A 122 -4.19 -12.23 -7.36
CA ALA A 122 -5.06 -12.29 -8.53
C ALA A 122 -6.53 -12.50 -8.15
N TYR A 123 -6.78 -13.36 -7.14
CA TYR A 123 -8.13 -13.63 -6.63
C TYR A 123 -8.80 -12.41 -6.00
N TYR A 124 -8.08 -11.65 -5.16
CA TYR A 124 -8.68 -10.50 -4.46
C TYR A 124 -8.73 -9.21 -5.29
N ARG A 125 -7.86 -9.05 -6.30
CA ARG A 125 -7.85 -7.87 -7.17
C ARG A 125 -9.08 -7.75 -8.07
N GLN A 126 -9.58 -8.89 -8.57
CA GLN A 126 -10.75 -8.98 -9.46
C GLN A 126 -10.74 -8.00 -10.66
N HIS A 127 -9.57 -7.69 -11.21
CA HIS A 127 -9.43 -6.82 -12.40
C HIS A 127 -10.00 -7.48 -13.68
N GLU A 128 -10.17 -6.71 -14.74
CA GLU A 128 -10.58 -7.23 -16.04
C GLU A 128 -9.51 -8.19 -16.60
N GLY A 129 -9.83 -9.48 -16.69
CA GLY A 129 -8.88 -10.54 -17.11
C GLY A 129 -8.37 -11.43 -15.98
N PHE A 130 -8.76 -11.17 -14.72
CA PHE A 130 -8.37 -11.99 -13.57
C PHE A 130 -8.55 -13.51 -13.74
N PRO A 131 -9.54 -14.06 -14.49
CA PRO A 131 -9.66 -15.51 -14.63
C PRO A 131 -8.47 -16.14 -15.38
N PHE A 132 -7.85 -15.40 -16.30
CA PHE A 132 -6.67 -15.87 -17.03
C PHE A 132 -5.41 -15.85 -16.15
N GLU A 133 -5.24 -14.79 -15.37
CA GLU A 133 -4.13 -14.65 -14.41
C GLU A 133 -4.22 -15.71 -13.30
N MET A 134 -5.42 -15.93 -12.77
CA MET A 134 -5.70 -17.04 -11.85
C MET A 134 -5.39 -18.41 -12.48
N GLY A 135 -5.77 -18.61 -13.74
CA GLY A 135 -5.45 -19.83 -14.50
C GLY A 135 -3.95 -20.07 -14.61
N LYS A 136 -3.17 -19.04 -14.98
CA LYS A 136 -1.69 -19.09 -15.07
C LYS A 136 -1.07 -19.60 -13.77
N TYR A 137 -1.34 -18.93 -12.65
CA TYR A 137 -0.75 -19.30 -11.35
C TYR A 137 -1.28 -20.62 -10.82
N LEU A 138 -2.53 -20.99 -11.12
CA LEU A 138 -3.05 -22.29 -10.76
C LEU A 138 -2.30 -23.41 -11.51
N PHE A 139 -2.09 -23.27 -12.82
CA PHE A 139 -1.34 -24.28 -13.58
C PHE A 139 0.13 -24.36 -13.18
N GLU A 140 0.75 -23.22 -12.86
CA GLU A 140 2.10 -23.17 -12.31
C GLU A 140 2.19 -23.88 -10.96
N LEU A 141 1.23 -23.63 -10.06
CA LEU A 141 1.12 -24.32 -8.77
C LEU A 141 1.01 -25.83 -8.97
N LEU A 142 0.09 -26.26 -9.85
CA LEU A 142 -0.11 -27.68 -10.15
C LEU A 142 1.15 -28.30 -10.77
N SER A 143 1.87 -27.58 -11.63
CA SER A 143 3.15 -28.02 -12.20
C SER A 143 4.20 -28.22 -11.11
N ILE A 144 4.40 -27.24 -10.22
CA ILE A 144 5.35 -27.35 -9.10
C ILE A 144 5.02 -28.58 -8.23
N LEU A 145 3.75 -28.75 -7.86
CA LEU A 145 3.28 -29.88 -7.06
C LEU A 145 3.53 -31.23 -7.73
N THR A 146 3.23 -31.33 -9.02
CA THR A 146 3.40 -32.56 -9.79
C THR A 146 4.85 -32.89 -10.12
N THR A 147 5.71 -31.89 -10.32
CA THR A 147 7.13 -32.10 -10.67
C THR A 147 7.99 -32.38 -9.44
N HIS A 148 7.77 -31.67 -8.32
CA HIS A 148 8.71 -31.70 -7.20
C HIS A 148 8.18 -32.37 -5.95
N PHE A 149 6.86 -32.46 -5.79
CA PHE A 149 6.24 -33.02 -4.58
C PHE A 149 5.57 -34.37 -4.82
N GLN A 150 5.69 -34.94 -6.03
CA GLN A 150 5.37 -36.34 -6.28
C GLN A 150 6.41 -37.23 -5.63
N GLY A 151 5.99 -37.96 -4.59
CA GLY A 151 6.87 -38.85 -3.84
C GLY A 151 6.18 -40.17 -3.54
N GLU A 152 6.99 -41.24 -3.57
CA GLU A 152 6.59 -42.59 -3.17
C GLU A 152 6.11 -42.59 -1.72
N ASP A 153 5.06 -43.37 -1.47
CA ASP A 153 4.37 -43.59 -0.21
C ASP A 153 5.35 -43.65 1.00
N GLN A 154 5.66 -42.52 1.66
CA GLN A 154 6.06 -42.56 3.09
C GLN A 154 4.87 -42.99 3.98
N GLY A 155 3.68 -43.06 3.38
CA GLY A 155 2.54 -43.80 3.89
C GLY A 155 2.73 -45.31 3.91
N GLU A 156 3.63 -45.92 3.13
CA GLU A 156 3.73 -47.39 3.10
C GLU A 156 4.17 -47.98 4.45
N SER A 157 5.00 -47.29 5.23
CA SER A 157 5.37 -47.76 6.58
C SER A 157 4.27 -47.61 7.64
N MET A 158 3.30 -46.69 7.48
CA MET A 158 2.12 -46.63 8.37
C MET A 158 0.92 -47.43 7.85
N ILE A 159 0.86 -47.62 6.53
CA ILE A 159 -0.08 -48.52 5.87
C ILE A 159 0.31 -49.96 6.22
N GLN A 160 1.58 -50.36 6.32
CA GLN A 160 1.92 -51.74 6.67
C GLN A 160 1.48 -52.19 8.08
N ALA A 161 1.18 -51.27 9.01
CA ALA A 161 0.58 -51.63 10.30
C ALA A 161 -0.96 -51.83 10.25
N ASN A 162 -1.67 -51.38 9.20
CA ASN A 162 -3.15 -51.40 9.09
C ASN A 162 -3.70 -51.54 7.63
N GLY A 163 -2.90 -52.01 6.67
CA GLY A 163 -2.89 -51.48 5.29
C GLY A 163 -3.86 -52.04 4.26
N VAL A 164 -4.44 -53.21 4.50
CA VAL A 164 -5.50 -53.72 3.62
C VAL A 164 -6.82 -53.00 3.90
N HIS A 165 -6.98 -52.49 5.13
CA HIS A 165 -8.22 -51.93 5.61
C HIS A 165 -8.46 -50.49 5.15
N ASN A 166 -7.42 -49.66 5.04
CA ASN A 166 -7.59 -48.25 4.68
C ASN A 166 -7.86 -48.04 3.17
N LYS A 167 -7.15 -48.77 2.29
CA LYS A 167 -7.39 -48.73 0.84
C LYS A 167 -8.82 -49.17 0.48
N ARG A 168 -9.37 -50.16 1.20
CA ARG A 168 -10.75 -50.63 1.03
C ARG A 168 -11.78 -49.56 1.41
N ILE A 169 -11.59 -48.90 2.55
CA ILE A 169 -12.51 -47.82 2.98
C ILE A 169 -12.47 -46.67 1.97
N LEU A 170 -11.28 -46.24 1.52
CA LEU A 170 -11.16 -45.20 0.50
C LEU A 170 -11.87 -45.54 -0.81
N ARG A 171 -11.80 -46.79 -1.29
CA ARG A 171 -12.58 -47.23 -2.46
C ARG A 171 -14.09 -47.14 -2.22
N ILE A 172 -14.56 -47.56 -1.05
CA ILE A 172 -15.98 -47.47 -0.69
C ILE A 172 -16.43 -46.02 -0.63
N LEU A 173 -15.65 -45.13 -0.01
CA LEU A 173 -15.95 -43.68 0.04
C LEU A 173 -16.00 -43.07 -1.37
N HIS A 174 -15.10 -43.48 -2.26
CA HIS A 174 -15.09 -43.04 -3.66
C HIS A 174 -16.34 -43.48 -4.43
N VAL A 175 -16.76 -44.73 -4.28
CA VAL A 175 -18.00 -45.22 -4.93
C VAL A 175 -19.22 -44.50 -4.36
N ILE A 176 -19.25 -44.22 -3.05
CA ILE A 176 -20.34 -43.44 -2.44
C ILE A 176 -20.42 -42.06 -3.07
N ASP A 177 -19.31 -41.32 -3.23
CA ASP A 177 -19.35 -39.97 -3.79
C ASP A 177 -19.78 -39.94 -5.27
N GLN A 178 -19.41 -40.95 -6.06
CA GLN A 178 -19.78 -41.07 -7.48
C GLN A 178 -21.23 -41.53 -7.68
N ASP A 179 -21.72 -42.46 -6.86
CA ASP A 179 -23.01 -43.13 -7.05
C ASP A 179 -23.96 -42.94 -5.86
N TYR A 180 -23.85 -41.81 -5.15
CA TYR A 180 -24.62 -41.52 -3.94
C TYR A 180 -26.15 -41.60 -4.15
N ARG A 181 -26.63 -41.39 -5.39
CA ARG A 181 -28.05 -41.41 -5.75
C ARG A 181 -28.65 -42.82 -5.77
N SER A 182 -27.82 -43.85 -5.99
CA SER A 182 -28.26 -45.24 -6.08
C SER A 182 -28.50 -45.87 -4.69
N PRO A 183 -29.28 -46.95 -4.59
CA PRO A 183 -29.48 -47.68 -3.34
C PRO A 183 -28.20 -48.44 -2.94
N LEU A 184 -27.31 -47.74 -2.24
CA LEU A 184 -26.06 -48.27 -1.72
C LEU A 184 -26.28 -49.00 -0.39
N SER A 185 -25.73 -50.22 -0.27
CA SER A 185 -25.72 -50.96 0.99
C SER A 185 -24.33 -51.44 1.36
N LEU A 186 -24.02 -51.42 2.66
CA LEU A 186 -22.75 -51.94 3.17
C LEU A 186 -22.58 -53.44 2.88
N GLU A 187 -23.69 -54.17 2.73
CA GLU A 187 -23.69 -55.59 2.38
C GLU A 187 -23.19 -55.83 0.95
N GLN A 188 -23.55 -54.96 -0.01
CA GLN A 188 -23.02 -55.02 -1.38
C GLN A 188 -21.50 -54.84 -1.38
N PHE A 189 -21.01 -53.83 -0.65
CA PHE A 189 -19.56 -53.58 -0.53
C PHE A 189 -18.84 -54.71 0.19
N ALA A 190 -19.44 -55.31 1.23
CA ALA A 190 -18.87 -56.45 1.93
C ALA A 190 -18.69 -57.67 1.00
N ARG A 191 -19.68 -57.93 0.12
CA ARG A 191 -19.60 -59.00 -0.89
C ARG A 191 -18.56 -58.70 -1.98
N GLN A 192 -18.52 -57.47 -2.49
CA GLN A 192 -17.54 -57.04 -3.50
C GLN A 192 -16.10 -57.09 -2.99
N GLU A 193 -15.90 -56.84 -1.70
CA GLU A 193 -14.59 -56.82 -1.05
C GLU A 193 -14.25 -58.15 -0.34
N TYR A 194 -15.06 -59.19 -0.52
CA TYR A 194 -14.90 -60.54 0.03
C TYR A 194 -14.68 -60.59 1.56
N ILE A 195 -15.44 -59.79 2.32
CA ILE A 195 -15.38 -59.75 3.79
C ILE A 195 -16.76 -59.83 4.44
N SER A 196 -16.79 -60.18 5.73
CA SER A 196 -18.05 -60.18 6.48
C SER A 196 -18.56 -58.75 6.69
N LEU A 197 -19.88 -58.59 6.62
CA LEU A 197 -20.58 -57.32 6.88
C LEU A 197 -20.22 -56.75 8.26
N TYR A 198 -20.11 -57.61 9.27
CA TYR A 198 -19.73 -57.22 10.63
C TYR A 198 -18.33 -56.61 10.68
N HIS A 199 -17.36 -57.23 10.00
CA HIS A 199 -16.00 -56.72 9.92
C HIS A 199 -15.95 -55.39 9.18
N LEU A 200 -16.64 -55.27 8.04
CA LEU A 200 -16.67 -54.03 7.27
C LEU A 200 -17.35 -52.89 8.04
N SER A 201 -18.44 -53.16 8.76
CA SER A 201 -19.16 -52.17 9.57
C SER A 201 -18.29 -51.61 10.69
N ARG A 202 -17.61 -52.49 11.45
CA ARG A 202 -16.71 -52.06 12.53
C ARG A 202 -15.53 -51.25 11.97
N GLN A 203 -14.97 -51.69 10.85
CA GLN A 203 -13.86 -51.02 10.18
C GLN A 203 -14.27 -49.66 9.60
N PHE A 204 -15.43 -49.58 8.96
CA PHE A 204 -15.97 -48.33 8.43
C PHE A 204 -16.21 -47.32 9.55
N LYS A 205 -16.89 -47.73 10.64
CA LYS A 205 -17.13 -46.84 11.78
C LYS A 205 -15.84 -46.40 12.47
N LYS A 206 -14.84 -47.29 12.57
CA LYS A 206 -13.52 -46.95 13.15
C LYS A 206 -12.77 -45.91 12.30
N ASN A 207 -12.82 -46.04 10.97
CA ASN A 207 -12.04 -45.20 10.06
C ASN A 207 -12.76 -43.89 9.69
N VAL A 208 -14.10 -43.92 9.60
CA VAL A 208 -14.94 -42.79 9.14
C VAL A 208 -15.62 -42.08 10.32
N GLY A 209 -15.59 -42.65 11.52
CA GLY A 209 -16.19 -42.07 12.74
C GLY A 209 -17.72 -42.22 12.84
N MET A 210 -18.39 -42.59 11.76
CA MET A 210 -19.85 -42.74 11.68
C MET A 210 -20.26 -44.04 10.98
N THR A 211 -21.54 -44.40 11.06
CA THR A 211 -22.05 -45.58 10.34
C THR A 211 -22.12 -45.31 8.83
N PHE A 212 -22.05 -46.36 8.03
CA PHE A 212 -22.16 -46.26 6.57
C PHE A 212 -23.42 -45.50 6.12
N THR A 213 -24.58 -45.82 6.71
CA THR A 213 -25.84 -45.15 6.38
C THR A 213 -25.83 -43.67 6.75
N GLN A 214 -25.23 -43.30 7.88
CA GLN A 214 -25.06 -41.89 8.25
C GLN A 214 -24.19 -41.15 7.24
N TYR A 215 -23.06 -41.75 6.84
CA TYR A 215 -22.16 -41.15 5.86
C TYR A 215 -22.81 -40.95 4.49
N VAL A 216 -23.50 -41.97 3.96
CA VAL A 216 -24.24 -41.86 2.69
C VAL A 216 -25.29 -40.74 2.77
N ASN A 217 -26.03 -40.67 3.88
CA ASN A 217 -27.02 -39.61 4.07
C ASN A 217 -26.38 -38.23 4.16
N GLU A 218 -25.22 -38.09 4.81
CA GLU A 218 -24.48 -36.83 4.89
C GLU A 218 -24.03 -36.34 3.51
N VAL A 219 -23.49 -37.23 2.67
CA VAL A 219 -23.14 -36.91 1.27
C VAL A 219 -24.39 -36.45 0.50
N ARG A 220 -25.50 -37.19 0.61
CA ARG A 220 -26.77 -36.84 -0.04
C ARG A 220 -27.32 -35.47 0.41
N LEU A 221 -27.22 -35.18 1.70
CA LEU A 221 -27.64 -33.89 2.27
C LEU A 221 -26.78 -32.75 1.72
N LYS A 222 -25.46 -32.90 1.69
CA LYS A 222 -24.54 -31.89 1.14
C LYS A 222 -24.83 -31.59 -0.33
N LYS A 223 -25.08 -32.62 -1.15
CA LYS A 223 -25.43 -32.46 -2.58
C LYS A 223 -26.84 -31.85 -2.77
N ALA A 224 -27.73 -31.97 -1.79
CA ALA A 224 -29.07 -31.38 -1.83
C ALA A 224 -29.13 -29.89 -1.47
N VAL A 225 -28.13 -29.35 -0.73
CA VAL A 225 -28.09 -27.95 -0.30
C VAL A 225 -28.08 -26.96 -1.48
N PRO A 226 -27.26 -27.13 -2.54
CA PRO A 226 -27.30 -26.25 -3.70
C PRO A 226 -28.68 -26.21 -4.38
N GLU A 227 -29.37 -27.36 -4.51
CA GLU A 227 -30.73 -27.40 -5.06
C GLU A 227 -31.73 -26.66 -4.17
N LEU A 228 -31.57 -26.69 -2.83
CA LEU A 228 -32.40 -25.93 -1.90
C LEU A 228 -32.19 -24.43 -2.04
N LEU A 229 -30.96 -23.99 -2.26
CA LEU A 229 -30.60 -22.57 -2.35
C LEU A 229 -30.94 -21.97 -3.71
N HIS A 230 -30.67 -22.69 -4.80
CA HIS A 230 -30.65 -22.12 -6.15
C HIS A 230 -31.80 -22.58 -7.06
N THR A 231 -32.73 -23.43 -6.58
CA THR A 231 -33.85 -23.92 -7.40
C THR A 231 -35.20 -23.80 -6.72
N GLU A 232 -36.27 -23.64 -7.49
CA GLU A 232 -37.66 -23.68 -6.98
C GLU A 232 -38.23 -25.11 -6.90
N HIS A 233 -37.39 -26.15 -7.01
CA HIS A 233 -37.88 -27.52 -7.00
C HIS A 233 -38.59 -27.85 -5.69
N PRO A 234 -39.76 -28.54 -5.70
CA PRO A 234 -40.41 -28.98 -4.48
C PRO A 234 -39.44 -29.80 -3.61
N ILE A 235 -39.52 -29.70 -2.28
CA ILE A 235 -38.66 -30.45 -1.35
C ILE A 235 -38.67 -31.95 -1.65
N LEU A 236 -39.83 -32.48 -2.07
CA LEU A 236 -39.98 -33.84 -2.58
C LEU A 236 -39.06 -34.16 -3.75
N LYS A 237 -39.01 -33.28 -4.74
CA LYS A 237 -38.16 -33.46 -5.93
C LYS A 237 -36.69 -33.41 -5.57
N ILE A 238 -36.27 -32.50 -4.68
CA ILE A 238 -34.87 -32.40 -4.22
C ILE A 238 -34.44 -33.65 -3.46
N ALA A 239 -35.31 -34.15 -2.57
CA ALA A 239 -35.05 -35.39 -1.84
C ALA A 239 -34.84 -36.58 -2.80
N MET A 240 -35.68 -36.70 -3.82
CA MET A 240 -35.58 -37.78 -4.83
C MET A 240 -34.35 -37.62 -5.73
N ASN A 241 -34.05 -36.40 -6.20
CA ASN A 241 -32.87 -36.10 -7.01
C ASN A 241 -31.56 -36.47 -6.31
N ASN A 242 -31.56 -36.41 -4.97
CA ASN A 242 -30.40 -36.69 -4.14
C ASN A 242 -30.45 -38.07 -3.46
N GLY A 243 -31.26 -39.01 -3.98
CA GLY A 243 -31.20 -40.42 -3.59
C GLY A 243 -31.92 -40.79 -2.30
N PHE A 244 -32.75 -39.91 -1.73
CA PHE A 244 -33.60 -40.27 -0.58
C PHE A 244 -34.86 -41.03 -1.04
N ALA A 245 -35.16 -42.14 -0.36
CA ALA A 245 -36.32 -42.97 -0.67
C ALA A 245 -37.67 -42.25 -0.44
N ASN A 246 -37.72 -41.30 0.49
CA ASN A 246 -38.89 -40.45 0.72
C ASN A 246 -38.50 -39.16 1.49
N VAL A 247 -39.40 -38.17 1.43
CA VAL A 247 -39.23 -36.85 2.06
C VAL A 247 -39.18 -36.92 3.58
N LYS A 248 -39.88 -37.87 4.19
CA LYS A 248 -39.89 -38.00 5.65
C LYS A 248 -38.48 -38.32 6.18
N THR A 249 -37.76 -39.22 5.51
CA THR A 249 -36.37 -39.54 5.81
C THR A 249 -35.44 -38.36 5.53
N PHE A 250 -35.62 -37.67 4.40
CA PHE A 250 -34.85 -36.48 4.06
C PHE A 250 -35.00 -35.38 5.12
N ASN A 251 -36.24 -34.99 5.45
CA ASN A 251 -36.51 -33.96 6.44
C ASN A 251 -35.94 -34.31 7.82
N LYS A 252 -36.06 -35.58 8.23
CA LYS A 252 -35.47 -36.04 9.50
C LYS A 252 -33.94 -35.92 9.46
N CYS A 253 -33.29 -36.48 8.45
CA CYS A 253 -31.83 -36.41 8.34
C CYS A 253 -31.32 -34.98 8.23
N PHE A 254 -32.03 -34.12 7.48
CA PHE A 254 -31.69 -32.72 7.32
C PHE A 254 -31.83 -31.95 8.63
N LYS A 255 -32.92 -32.17 9.38
CA LYS A 255 -33.10 -31.55 10.71
C LYS A 255 -32.09 -32.05 11.73
N ASP A 256 -31.80 -33.34 11.73
CA ASP A 256 -30.80 -33.94 12.63
C ASP A 256 -29.39 -33.40 12.34
N HIS A 257 -29.09 -33.03 11.08
CA HIS A 257 -27.77 -32.53 10.66
C HIS A 257 -27.63 -31.00 10.74
N TYR A 258 -28.64 -30.24 10.31
CA TYR A 258 -28.61 -28.77 10.19
C TYR A 258 -29.43 -28.05 11.28
N GLY A 259 -30.08 -28.77 12.20
CA GLY A 259 -30.88 -28.19 13.28
C GLY A 259 -32.25 -27.64 12.87
N MET A 260 -32.51 -27.51 11.57
CA MET A 260 -33.74 -26.96 10.99
C MET A 260 -34.25 -27.82 9.83
N THR A 261 -35.51 -27.65 9.44
CA THR A 261 -36.09 -28.38 8.31
C THR A 261 -35.66 -27.80 6.96
N PRO A 262 -35.67 -28.58 5.87
CA PRO A 262 -35.36 -28.08 4.52
C PRO A 262 -36.24 -26.91 4.06
N SER A 263 -37.50 -26.87 4.53
CA SER A 263 -38.43 -25.78 4.22
C SER A 263 -38.08 -24.50 4.97
N GLU A 264 -37.69 -24.59 6.24
CA GLU A 264 -37.18 -23.46 7.03
C GLU A 264 -35.88 -22.94 6.41
N PHE A 265 -34.95 -23.85 6.09
CA PHE A 265 -33.69 -23.54 5.42
C PHE A 265 -33.89 -22.82 4.07
N ARG A 266 -34.95 -23.16 3.32
CA ARG A 266 -35.31 -22.46 2.08
C ARG A 266 -35.99 -21.11 2.34
N SER A 267 -36.79 -20.99 3.38
CA SER A 267 -37.55 -19.77 3.70
C SER A 267 -36.66 -18.63 4.15
N GLU A 268 -35.45 -18.91 4.64
CA GLU A 268 -34.43 -17.90 4.97
C GLU A 268 -33.70 -17.31 3.75
N ARG A 269 -34.21 -17.56 2.54
CA ARG A 269 -33.74 -16.94 1.29
C ARG A 269 -33.75 -15.43 1.37
N GLY A 270 -32.57 -14.84 1.60
CA GLY A 270 -32.34 -13.40 1.52
C GLY A 270 -31.59 -12.79 2.70
N LYS A 271 -31.24 -13.56 3.74
CA LYS A 271 -30.32 -13.09 4.79
C LYS A 271 -29.11 -14.02 4.87
N GLU A 272 -28.04 -13.55 4.24
CA GLU A 272 -26.65 -13.92 4.50
C GLU A 272 -26.13 -15.27 3.97
N VAL A 273 -25.42 -15.16 2.85
CA VAL A 273 -24.26 -16.00 2.49
C VAL A 273 -23.15 -15.98 3.59
N SER A 274 -23.28 -15.12 4.61
CA SER A 274 -22.47 -15.07 5.84
C SER A 274 -22.79 -16.19 6.86
N ALA A 275 -23.99 -16.78 6.82
CA ALA A 275 -24.43 -17.71 7.85
C ALA A 275 -23.98 -19.17 7.65
N GLN A 276 -23.53 -19.53 6.43
CA GLN A 276 -23.03 -20.89 6.14
C GLN A 276 -21.70 -21.19 6.83
N GLU A 277 -20.86 -20.17 7.09
CA GLU A 277 -19.69 -20.30 7.94
C GLU A 277 -20.07 -20.31 9.43
N SER A 278 -21.13 -19.59 9.80
CA SER A 278 -21.55 -19.37 11.20
C SER A 278 -22.22 -20.57 11.87
N LEU A 279 -22.90 -21.46 11.14
CA LEU A 279 -23.51 -22.67 11.73
C LEU A 279 -22.57 -23.89 11.80
N GLN A 280 -21.49 -23.93 11.00
CA GLN A 280 -20.39 -24.89 11.20
C GLN A 280 -19.36 -24.41 12.24
N ALA A 281 -19.39 -23.12 12.60
CA ALA A 281 -18.53 -22.49 13.59
C ALA A 281 -18.78 -22.89 15.06
N ALA A 282 -19.70 -23.81 15.35
CA ALA A 282 -19.89 -24.29 16.72
C ALA A 282 -18.64 -25.01 17.29
N HIS A 283 -17.65 -25.38 16.45
CA HIS A 283 -16.43 -26.08 16.87
C HIS A 283 -15.11 -25.48 16.32
N SER A 284 -15.14 -24.30 15.68
CA SER A 284 -13.93 -23.64 15.17
C SER A 284 -14.03 -22.12 15.25
N SER A 285 -13.07 -21.48 15.92
CA SER A 285 -12.96 -20.02 16.03
C SER A 285 -11.98 -19.50 14.97
N TYR A 286 -12.50 -19.10 13.81
CA TYR A 286 -11.73 -18.47 12.75
C TYR A 286 -12.47 -17.30 12.14
N GLU A 287 -11.71 -16.29 11.71
CA GLU A 287 -12.22 -15.08 11.07
C GLU A 287 -11.61 -14.96 9.67
N VAL A 288 -12.46 -14.87 8.64
CA VAL A 288 -12.02 -14.61 7.27
C VAL A 288 -11.79 -13.11 7.13
N ILE A 289 -10.60 -12.74 6.69
CA ILE A 289 -10.23 -11.34 6.49
C ILE A 289 -10.89 -10.84 5.21
N ASN A 290 -11.46 -9.64 5.27
CA ASN A 290 -12.11 -9.03 4.12
C ASN A 290 -11.10 -8.78 2.96
N PRO A 291 -11.55 -8.65 1.71
CA PRO A 291 -10.66 -8.52 0.56
C PRO A 291 -9.62 -7.40 0.64
N SER A 292 -10.00 -6.21 1.13
CA SER A 292 -9.09 -5.06 1.22
C SER A 292 -7.99 -5.28 2.26
N ALA A 293 -8.35 -5.75 3.45
CA ALA A 293 -7.37 -6.11 4.48
C ALA A 293 -6.53 -7.33 4.09
N ALA A 294 -7.05 -8.23 3.25
CA ALA A 294 -6.29 -9.35 2.72
C ALA A 294 -5.22 -8.89 1.72
N LEU A 295 -5.57 -7.98 0.79
CA LEU A 295 -4.60 -7.35 -0.11
C LEU A 295 -3.53 -6.59 0.67
N GLU A 296 -3.90 -5.89 1.75
CA GLU A 296 -2.98 -5.21 2.64
C GLU A 296 -1.95 -6.16 3.25
N GLU A 297 -2.40 -7.23 3.92
CA GLU A 297 -1.49 -8.16 4.58
C GLU A 297 -0.65 -8.98 3.58
N LEU A 298 -1.19 -9.32 2.42
CA LEU A 298 -0.42 -9.98 1.33
C LEU A 298 0.65 -9.04 0.79
N SER A 299 0.32 -7.77 0.57
CA SER A 299 1.29 -6.79 0.09
C SER A 299 2.40 -6.56 1.13
N LYS A 300 2.06 -6.48 2.43
CA LYS A 300 3.05 -6.43 3.52
C LYS A 300 3.96 -7.66 3.55
N TYR A 301 3.39 -8.85 3.38
CA TYR A 301 4.15 -10.10 3.33
C TYR A 301 5.12 -10.13 2.14
N MET A 302 4.67 -9.67 0.97
CA MET A 302 5.51 -9.59 -0.23
C MET A 302 6.64 -8.58 -0.08
N VAL A 303 6.32 -7.36 0.36
CA VAL A 303 7.33 -6.34 0.65
C VAL A 303 8.38 -6.93 1.57
N LYS A 304 7.98 -7.56 2.69
CA LYS A 304 8.88 -8.20 3.66
C LYS A 304 9.78 -9.28 3.04
N LYS A 305 9.28 -10.07 2.09
CA LYS A 305 10.04 -11.14 1.45
C LYS A 305 11.07 -10.56 0.46
N ASP A 306 10.67 -9.58 -0.34
CA ASP A 306 11.56 -8.89 -1.27
C ASP A 306 12.65 -8.09 -0.52
N LEU A 307 12.40 -7.70 0.74
CA LEU A 307 13.43 -7.13 1.61
C LEU A 307 14.63 -8.08 1.83
N ASN A 308 14.47 -9.39 1.62
CA ASN A 308 15.45 -10.43 1.89
C ASN A 308 15.93 -11.18 0.63
N ASP A 309 15.33 -10.95 -0.54
CA ASP A 309 15.68 -11.68 -1.76
C ASP A 309 16.77 -10.96 -2.56
N HIS A 310 18.02 -11.44 -2.43
CA HIS A 310 19.17 -10.96 -3.19
C HIS A 310 19.35 -11.68 -4.54
N SER A 311 18.46 -12.61 -4.92
CA SER A 311 18.66 -13.49 -6.09
C SER A 311 18.21 -12.89 -7.43
N ASN A 312 17.37 -11.85 -7.41
CA ASN A 312 16.84 -11.19 -8.61
C ASN A 312 17.40 -9.76 -8.75
N VAL A 313 18.64 -9.64 -9.26
CA VAL A 313 19.36 -8.36 -9.39
C VAL A 313 19.51 -7.96 -10.85
N ILE A 314 18.98 -6.79 -11.22
CA ILE A 314 19.24 -6.17 -12.52
C ILE A 314 20.61 -5.50 -12.46
N ARG A 315 21.49 -5.79 -13.43
CA ARG A 315 22.78 -5.09 -13.59
C ARG A 315 22.62 -3.95 -14.58
N LYS A 316 22.97 -2.73 -14.15
CA LYS A 316 23.06 -1.54 -15.00
C LYS A 316 24.51 -1.07 -15.03
N LYS A 317 25.01 -0.74 -16.22
CA LYS A 317 26.31 -0.07 -16.39
C LYS A 317 26.06 1.40 -16.68
N VAL A 318 26.79 2.30 -16.01
CA VAL A 318 26.71 3.75 -16.23
C VAL A 318 28.13 4.26 -16.46
N GLU A 319 28.35 4.94 -17.57
CA GLU A 319 29.62 5.57 -17.93
C GLU A 319 29.42 7.09 -17.93
N LEU A 320 30.23 7.81 -17.17
CA LEU A 320 30.10 9.24 -16.91
C LEU A 320 31.44 9.94 -17.15
N MET A 321 31.40 11.12 -17.76
CA MET A 321 32.55 12.02 -17.87
C MET A 321 32.30 13.26 -17.02
N VAL A 322 33.33 13.72 -16.28
CA VAL A 322 33.21 14.95 -15.47
C VAL A 322 33.38 16.25 -16.25
N GLU A 323 33.92 16.17 -17.47
CA GLU A 323 34.02 17.30 -18.39
C GLU A 323 32.85 17.28 -19.38
N THR A 324 32.04 18.34 -19.39
CA THR A 324 30.97 18.50 -20.38
C THR A 324 31.03 19.88 -21.04
N GLU A 325 30.85 19.92 -22.37
CA GLU A 325 30.70 21.17 -23.14
C GLU A 325 29.40 21.91 -22.83
N HIS A 326 28.44 21.22 -22.19
CA HIS A 326 27.14 21.73 -21.80
C HIS A 326 26.87 21.41 -20.33
N SER A 327 26.68 22.45 -19.53
CA SER A 327 26.26 22.33 -18.14
C SER A 327 25.01 23.15 -17.89
N THR A 328 24.02 22.56 -17.26
CA THR A 328 22.79 23.24 -16.82
C THR A 328 22.83 23.48 -15.32
N VAL A 329 21.97 24.37 -14.83
CA VAL A 329 21.80 24.60 -13.38
C VAL A 329 20.72 23.67 -12.86
N LEU A 330 21.01 22.93 -11.79
CA LEU A 330 19.98 22.21 -11.04
C LEU A 330 19.21 23.24 -10.22
N ALA A 331 18.01 23.58 -10.67
CA ALA A 331 17.17 24.49 -9.92
C ALA A 331 16.67 23.78 -8.65
N THR A 332 16.93 24.35 -7.49
CA THR A 332 16.39 23.85 -6.21
C THR A 332 15.12 24.63 -5.87
N PRO A 333 13.92 24.03 -6.03
CA PRO A 333 12.69 24.73 -5.72
C PRO A 333 12.62 25.07 -4.22
N ARG A 334 12.04 26.23 -3.87
CA ARG A 334 11.89 26.64 -2.48
C ARG A 334 11.04 25.65 -1.70
N LYS A 335 11.54 25.15 -0.57
CA LYS A 335 10.79 24.21 0.26
C LYS A 335 9.74 24.93 1.11
N ILE A 336 8.52 24.40 1.09
CA ILE A 336 7.37 24.89 1.84
C ILE A 336 7.04 23.88 2.94
N ILE A 337 6.84 24.33 4.18
CA ILE A 337 6.40 23.48 5.27
C ILE A 337 4.95 23.79 5.64
N ASN A 338 4.07 22.81 5.50
CA ASN A 338 2.66 22.87 5.88
C ASN A 338 2.53 22.58 7.38
N ILE A 339 1.79 23.44 8.09
CA ILE A 339 1.54 23.29 9.53
C ILE A 339 0.06 23.26 9.91
N GLY A 340 -0.86 23.47 8.95
CA GLY A 340 -2.29 23.57 9.24
C GLY A 340 -2.64 24.93 9.85
N GLN A 341 -3.32 24.97 10.99
CA GLN A 341 -3.75 26.23 11.62
C GLN A 341 -2.56 27.08 12.08
N ALA A 342 -2.62 28.40 11.87
CA ALA A 342 -1.53 29.30 12.30
C ALA A 342 -1.24 29.23 13.82
N SER A 343 -2.23 28.89 14.64
CA SER A 343 -2.07 28.71 16.09
C SER A 343 -1.10 27.59 16.47
N GLU A 344 -0.84 26.63 15.59
CA GLU A 344 0.08 25.52 15.86
C GLU A 344 1.53 26.01 16.02
N VAL A 345 1.89 27.18 15.45
CA VAL A 345 3.22 27.79 15.64
C VAL A 345 3.50 28.15 17.10
N LEU A 346 2.46 28.30 17.94
CA LEU A 346 2.63 28.60 19.36
C LEU A 346 3.02 27.37 20.19
N ASP A 347 2.90 26.17 19.62
CA ASP A 347 3.29 24.92 20.29
C ASP A 347 4.81 24.75 20.32
N GLN A 348 5.35 24.36 21.47
CA GLN A 348 6.80 24.25 21.68
C GLN A 348 7.46 23.14 20.84
N GLU A 349 6.76 22.03 20.61
CA GLU A 349 7.24 20.94 19.76
C GLU A 349 7.32 21.41 18.31
N VAL A 350 6.28 22.08 17.83
CA VAL A 350 6.21 22.67 16.48
C VAL A 350 7.33 23.69 16.28
N GLN A 351 7.56 24.60 17.23
CA GLN A 351 8.66 25.57 17.13
C GLN A 351 10.03 24.89 17.05
N SER A 352 10.26 23.86 17.86
CA SER A 352 11.53 23.11 17.86
C SER A 352 11.74 22.39 16.53
N GLN A 353 10.70 21.79 15.97
CA GLN A 353 10.74 21.15 14.66
C GLN A 353 10.95 22.16 13.53
N LEU A 354 10.27 23.32 13.56
CA LEU A 354 10.44 24.40 12.60
C LEU A 354 11.87 24.95 12.59
N GLN A 355 12.48 25.12 13.76
CA GLN A 355 13.88 25.50 13.89
C GLN A 355 14.81 24.45 13.30
N CYS A 356 14.56 23.17 13.56
CA CYS A 356 15.34 22.06 13.00
C CYS A 356 15.28 22.04 11.47
N VAL A 357 14.10 22.15 10.85
CA VAL A 357 13.98 22.15 9.38
C VAL A 357 14.56 23.40 8.73
N TYR A 358 14.51 24.54 9.41
CA TYR A 358 15.18 25.75 8.95
C TYR A 358 16.71 25.59 8.97
N GLN A 359 17.27 25.07 10.06
CA GLN A 359 18.72 24.94 10.25
C GLN A 359 19.35 23.80 9.44
N GLU A 360 18.65 22.68 9.30
CA GLU A 360 19.21 21.46 8.70
C GLU A 360 18.76 21.19 7.26
N LEU A 361 17.62 21.76 6.82
CA LEU A 361 17.01 21.47 5.52
C LEU A 361 16.62 22.73 4.72
N GLU A 362 17.00 23.92 5.19
CA GLU A 362 16.80 25.20 4.49
C GLU A 362 15.35 25.41 4.00
N PHE A 363 14.37 25.19 4.88
CA PHE A 363 12.99 25.52 4.54
C PHE A 363 12.77 27.03 4.42
N HIS A 364 12.02 27.43 3.39
CA HIS A 364 11.86 28.83 3.02
C HIS A 364 10.50 29.40 3.42
N TYR A 365 9.44 28.64 3.17
CA TYR A 365 8.06 29.07 3.44
C TYR A 365 7.42 28.25 4.56
N ILE A 366 6.60 28.91 5.39
CA ILE A 366 5.63 28.26 6.28
C ILE A 366 4.24 28.49 5.71
N ARG A 367 3.56 27.40 5.33
CA ARG A 367 2.20 27.43 4.82
C ARG A 367 1.20 27.09 5.93
N MET A 368 0.26 28.01 6.16
CA MET A 368 -0.70 27.93 7.26
C MET A 368 -2.06 28.51 6.91
N ILE A 369 -3.09 28.01 7.55
CA ILE A 369 -4.48 28.44 7.39
C ILE A 369 -4.72 29.68 8.26
N GLY A 370 -5.16 30.72 7.56
CA GLY A 370 -5.62 31.98 8.10
C GLY A 370 -4.58 32.70 8.94
N PHE A 371 -5.10 33.58 9.78
CA PHE A 371 -4.38 34.23 10.85
C PHE A 371 -4.67 33.45 12.15
N GLY A 372 -3.79 33.57 13.16
CA GLY A 372 -4.01 32.91 14.45
C GLY A 372 -5.36 33.30 15.04
N ILE A 373 -6.06 32.33 15.66
CA ILE A 373 -7.37 32.56 16.27
C ILE A 373 -7.22 33.55 17.42
N GLU A 374 -7.95 34.65 17.32
CA GLU A 374 -8.14 35.60 18.41
C GLU A 374 -9.61 35.56 18.81
N HIS A 375 -9.88 35.07 20.02
CA HIS A 375 -11.23 35.06 20.55
C HIS A 375 -11.70 36.49 20.74
N GLU A 376 -12.65 36.92 19.90
CA GLU A 376 -13.46 38.14 19.94
C GLU A 376 -13.11 39.09 21.09
N LEU A 377 -12.12 39.96 20.88
CA LEU A 377 -12.08 41.22 21.61
C LEU A 377 -13.32 42.01 21.19
N LYS A 378 -14.39 41.95 21.98
CA LYS A 378 -15.59 42.75 21.74
C LYS A 378 -15.17 44.22 21.69
N GLU A 379 -15.30 44.83 20.51
CA GLU A 379 -15.10 46.25 20.28
C GLU A 379 -15.98 47.06 21.24
N LYS A 380 -15.40 47.48 22.36
CA LYS A 380 -16.02 48.44 23.28
C LYS A 380 -15.08 49.59 23.66
N SER A 381 -13.86 49.65 23.14
CA SER A 381 -12.91 50.71 23.52
C SER A 381 -12.09 51.21 22.34
N ASN A 382 -11.83 52.51 22.32
CA ASN A 382 -10.89 53.18 21.41
C ASN A 382 -9.41 53.02 21.88
N MET A 383 -9.10 51.96 22.64
CA MET A 383 -7.72 51.68 23.09
C MET A 383 -6.97 50.82 22.07
N LEU A 384 -5.63 50.76 22.21
CA LEU A 384 -4.70 49.96 21.42
C LEU A 384 -5.30 48.59 21.06
N ILE A 385 -5.42 48.33 19.75
CA ILE A 385 -5.73 47.00 19.23
C ILE A 385 -4.41 46.25 19.14
N GLU A 386 -4.27 45.21 19.95
CA GLU A 386 -3.16 44.27 19.85
C GLU A 386 -3.69 42.92 19.40
N TRP A 387 -2.92 42.26 18.53
CA TRP A 387 -3.17 40.88 18.12
C TRP A 387 -2.08 39.97 18.69
N PRO A 388 -2.16 39.63 20.00
CA PRO A 388 -1.03 39.04 20.72
C PRO A 388 -0.63 37.66 20.18
N ASN A 389 -1.60 36.86 19.74
CA ASN A 389 -1.30 35.54 19.18
C ASN A 389 -0.65 35.70 17.80
N ASN A 390 -1.22 36.55 16.93
CA ASN A 390 -0.65 36.81 15.62
C ASN A 390 0.76 37.41 15.72
N ASN A 391 0.96 38.37 16.63
CA ASN A 391 2.29 38.94 16.90
C ASN A 391 3.28 37.83 17.24
N ARG A 392 2.97 36.96 18.20
CA ARG A 392 3.88 35.87 18.60
C ARG A 392 4.16 34.88 17.47
N ILE A 393 3.15 34.57 16.65
CA ILE A 393 3.28 33.68 15.49
C ILE A 393 4.22 34.30 14.45
N PHE A 394 3.93 35.51 13.99
CA PHE A 394 4.70 36.16 12.93
C PHE A 394 6.09 36.62 13.42
N ASP A 395 6.23 37.06 14.68
CA ASP A 395 7.53 37.39 15.27
C ASP A 395 8.43 36.13 15.26
N PHE A 396 7.87 34.96 15.59
CA PHE A 396 8.61 33.69 15.51
C PHE A 396 9.02 33.36 14.07
N ILE A 397 8.11 33.49 13.11
CA ILE A 397 8.38 33.18 11.69
C ILE A 397 9.48 34.08 11.13
N VAL A 398 9.34 35.40 11.32
CA VAL A 398 10.30 36.41 10.85
C VAL A 398 11.66 36.26 11.55
N ALA A 399 11.67 36.00 12.87
CA ALA A 399 12.92 35.77 13.61
C ALA A 399 13.71 34.55 13.09
N ASN A 400 13.02 33.54 12.56
CA ASN A 400 13.64 32.38 11.93
C ASN A 400 13.79 32.53 10.40
N LYS A 401 13.64 33.75 9.85
CA LYS A 401 13.83 34.08 8.42
C LYS A 401 13.05 33.19 7.45
N MET A 402 11.88 32.72 7.88
CA MET A 402 10.94 32.01 7.02
C MET A 402 9.87 32.98 6.52
N MET A 403 9.32 32.70 5.33
CA MET A 403 8.29 33.52 4.70
C MET A 403 6.90 32.89 4.92
N PRO A 404 5.90 33.63 5.41
CA PRO A 404 4.52 33.16 5.46
C PRO A 404 3.92 32.93 4.07
N MET A 405 3.26 31.79 3.91
CA MET A 405 2.28 31.51 2.87
C MET A 405 0.92 31.31 3.56
N ILE A 406 0.10 32.34 3.54
CA ILE A 406 -1.15 32.44 4.30
C ILE A 406 -2.31 31.99 3.42
N GLN A 407 -2.95 30.90 3.80
CA GLN A 407 -4.14 30.37 3.14
C GLN A 407 -5.39 31.07 3.67
N LEU A 408 -6.19 31.63 2.77
CA LEU A 408 -7.49 32.24 3.09
C LEU A 408 -8.58 31.47 2.36
N LYS A 409 -9.62 31.05 3.09
CA LYS A 409 -10.72 30.29 2.47
C LYS A 409 -11.67 31.24 1.74
N VAL A 410 -12.26 30.75 0.65
CA VAL A 410 -13.29 31.50 -0.11
C VAL A 410 -14.39 32.00 0.83
N GLU A 411 -14.86 31.19 1.77
CA GLU A 411 -15.91 31.56 2.71
C GLU A 411 -15.48 32.67 3.67
N GLU A 412 -14.21 32.68 4.11
CA GLU A 412 -13.66 33.70 5.01
C GLU A 412 -13.61 35.06 4.32
N VAL A 413 -13.10 35.08 3.09
CA VAL A 413 -13.03 36.29 2.25
C VAL A 413 -14.42 36.80 1.89
N MET A 414 -15.38 35.90 1.68
CA MET A 414 -16.77 36.28 1.38
C MET A 414 -17.53 36.76 2.62
N ALA A 415 -17.26 36.19 3.79
CA ALA A 415 -17.91 36.53 5.05
C ALA A 415 -17.45 37.87 5.65
N SER A 416 -16.21 38.30 5.36
CA SER A 416 -15.62 39.55 5.87
C SER A 416 -16.51 40.78 5.68
N GLN A 417 -17.37 40.80 4.66
CA GLN A 417 -18.31 41.90 4.37
C GLN A 417 -19.77 41.68 4.81
N SER A 418 -20.15 40.46 5.18
CA SER A 418 -21.53 40.15 5.61
C SER A 418 -21.87 40.70 7.00
N SER A 419 -20.83 41.06 7.77
CA SER A 419 -20.97 41.63 9.09
C SER A 419 -21.30 43.13 9.00
N LYS A 420 -22.14 43.64 9.89
CA LYS A 420 -22.44 45.08 10.04
C LYS A 420 -21.22 45.93 10.46
N LEU A 421 -20.01 45.37 10.45
CA LEU A 421 -18.75 46.03 10.78
C LEU A 421 -18.31 46.88 9.58
N LYS A 422 -17.88 48.12 9.85
CA LYS A 422 -17.41 49.06 8.81
C LYS A 422 -16.01 48.72 8.25
N LYS A 423 -15.36 47.65 8.71
CA LYS A 423 -13.96 47.32 8.41
C LYS A 423 -13.77 45.84 8.07
N ASP A 424 -12.89 45.57 7.12
CA ASP A 424 -12.50 44.22 6.72
C ASP A 424 -11.34 43.73 7.61
N PRO A 425 -11.52 42.63 8.38
CA PRO A 425 -10.52 42.15 9.32
C PRO A 425 -9.22 41.65 8.66
N ILE A 426 -9.28 41.13 7.43
CA ILE A 426 -8.09 40.68 6.70
C ILE A 426 -7.25 41.90 6.32
N LEU A 427 -7.92 42.94 5.81
CA LEU A 427 -7.27 44.19 5.42
C LEU A 427 -6.60 44.90 6.60
N ASP A 428 -7.33 45.02 7.72
CA ASP A 428 -6.81 45.62 8.95
C ASP A 428 -5.56 44.85 9.42
N MET A 429 -5.62 43.52 9.43
CA MET A 429 -4.49 42.66 9.80
C MET A 429 -3.27 42.91 8.92
N VAL A 430 -3.43 42.90 7.60
CA VAL A 430 -2.33 43.15 6.65
C VAL A 430 -1.72 44.54 6.83
N CYS A 431 -2.55 45.58 7.02
CA CYS A 431 -2.05 46.94 7.24
C CYS A 431 -1.16 47.03 8.49
N TYR A 432 -1.59 46.44 9.59
CA TYR A 432 -0.79 46.46 10.81
C TYR A 432 0.45 45.55 10.72
N LEU A 433 0.41 44.45 9.97
CA LEU A 433 1.61 43.66 9.69
C LEU A 433 2.63 44.46 8.87
N ILE A 434 2.17 45.31 7.94
CA ILE A 434 3.05 46.27 7.24
C ILE A 434 3.64 47.28 8.22
N ASP A 435 2.84 47.81 9.14
CA ASP A 435 3.33 48.77 10.14
C ASP A 435 4.35 48.13 11.11
N ARG A 436 4.18 46.84 11.43
CA ARG A 436 5.05 46.08 12.36
C ARG A 436 6.36 45.63 11.73
N TYR A 437 6.32 45.05 10.53
CA TYR A 437 7.48 44.40 9.90
C TYR A 437 8.03 45.15 8.68
N GLY A 438 7.28 46.11 8.15
CA GLY A 438 7.63 46.88 6.97
C GLY A 438 7.18 46.25 5.66
N ARG A 439 7.09 47.08 4.63
CA ARG A 439 6.64 46.67 3.28
C ARG A 439 7.54 45.62 2.65
N ALA A 440 8.87 45.80 2.75
CA ALA A 440 9.84 44.90 2.11
C ALA A 440 9.73 43.46 2.63
N GLU A 441 9.38 43.28 3.90
CA GLU A 441 9.14 41.95 4.48
C GLU A 441 7.88 41.33 3.89
N LEU A 442 6.75 42.05 3.93
CA LEU A 442 5.47 41.55 3.42
C LEU A 442 5.42 41.37 1.90
N GLU A 443 6.26 42.07 1.14
CA GLU A 443 6.46 41.82 -0.30
C GLU A 443 6.93 40.38 -0.57
N THR A 444 7.54 39.70 0.42
CA THR A 444 7.99 38.30 0.27
C THR A 444 6.92 37.28 0.62
N TRP A 445 5.85 37.70 1.30
CA TRP A 445 4.79 36.82 1.81
C TRP A 445 3.79 36.48 0.68
N CYS A 446 3.19 35.30 0.77
CA CYS A 446 2.21 34.81 -0.21
C CYS A 446 0.82 34.76 0.43
N PHE A 447 -0.19 35.37 -0.21
CA PHE A 447 -1.59 35.26 0.18
C PHE A 447 -2.31 34.34 -0.82
N GLU A 448 -2.66 33.14 -0.38
CA GLU A 448 -3.22 32.06 -1.19
C GLU A 448 -4.72 31.92 -0.93
N LEU A 449 -5.54 32.09 -1.97
CA LEU A 449 -6.96 31.77 -1.90
C LEU A 449 -7.16 30.25 -2.13
N VAL A 450 -7.94 29.62 -1.24
CA VAL A 450 -8.18 28.16 -1.25
C VAL A 450 -9.68 27.87 -1.25
N SER A 451 -10.10 26.87 -2.04
CA SER A 451 -11.52 26.52 -2.20
C SER A 451 -11.78 25.04 -1.91
N GLU A 452 -11.90 24.69 -0.62
CA GLU A 452 -12.15 23.30 -0.19
C GLU A 452 -13.62 22.89 -0.34
N SER A 453 -14.56 23.75 0.07
CA SER A 453 -16.01 23.45 0.09
C SER A 453 -16.81 24.09 -1.04
N VAL A 454 -16.33 25.21 -1.58
CA VAL A 454 -16.98 25.90 -2.69
C VAL A 454 -16.45 25.34 -4.02
N LYS A 455 -17.35 24.82 -4.84
CA LYS A 455 -17.00 24.34 -6.19
C LYS A 455 -17.49 25.25 -7.32
N ASP A 456 -18.33 26.22 -7.00
CA ASP A 456 -18.87 27.17 -7.98
C ASP A 456 -17.81 28.18 -8.43
N SER A 457 -17.51 28.19 -9.73
CA SER A 457 -16.49 29.07 -10.34
C SER A 457 -16.74 30.55 -10.07
N LYS A 458 -18.01 31.00 -10.06
CA LYS A 458 -18.34 32.43 -9.86
C LYS A 458 -17.97 32.91 -8.46
N SER A 459 -18.26 32.10 -7.45
CA SER A 459 -17.93 32.41 -6.05
C SER A 459 -16.42 32.48 -5.84
N ILE A 460 -15.66 31.56 -6.46
CA ILE A 460 -14.19 31.56 -6.43
C ILE A 460 -13.64 32.83 -7.11
N GLN A 461 -14.11 33.13 -8.32
CA GLN A 461 -13.71 34.33 -9.08
C GLN A 461 -13.98 35.61 -8.28
N LEU A 462 -15.17 35.73 -7.67
CA LEU A 462 -15.53 36.90 -6.88
C LEU A 462 -14.71 37.03 -5.59
N ALA A 463 -14.43 35.93 -4.90
CA ALA A 463 -13.55 35.95 -3.72
C ALA A 463 -12.12 36.32 -4.10
N TYR A 464 -11.62 35.81 -5.21
CA TYR A 464 -10.31 36.16 -5.75
C TYR A 464 -10.23 37.65 -6.13
N GLU A 465 -11.23 38.17 -6.86
CA GLU A 465 -11.33 39.58 -7.22
C GLU A 465 -11.19 40.48 -5.99
N ARG A 466 -11.96 40.16 -4.95
CA ARG A 466 -11.98 40.91 -3.69
C ARG A 466 -10.63 40.89 -3.00
N LEU A 467 -10.06 39.70 -2.81
CA LEU A 467 -8.78 39.55 -2.15
C LEU A 467 -7.68 40.29 -2.92
N TYR A 468 -7.66 40.14 -4.25
CA TYR A 468 -6.69 40.78 -5.14
C TYR A 468 -6.78 42.30 -5.03
N ASP A 469 -7.97 42.89 -5.25
CA ASP A 469 -8.15 44.33 -5.25
C ASP A 469 -7.82 44.94 -3.89
N GLN A 470 -8.23 44.29 -2.79
CA GLN A 470 -7.96 44.74 -1.44
C GLN A 470 -6.47 44.77 -1.13
N LEU A 471 -5.74 43.69 -1.41
CA LEU A 471 -4.31 43.61 -1.11
C LEU A 471 -3.49 44.52 -2.03
N LYS A 472 -3.81 44.56 -3.34
CA LYS A 472 -3.11 45.43 -4.29
C LYS A 472 -3.36 46.92 -3.99
N MET A 473 -4.52 47.28 -3.43
CA MET A 473 -4.80 48.64 -2.95
C MET A 473 -3.91 49.03 -1.76
N VAL A 474 -3.65 48.11 -0.82
CA VAL A 474 -2.73 48.37 0.30
C VAL A 474 -1.30 48.54 -0.21
N HIS A 475 -0.86 47.60 -1.05
CA HIS A 475 0.45 47.65 -1.67
C HIS A 475 0.51 46.78 -2.94
N PRO A 476 0.83 47.37 -4.12
CA PRO A 476 0.80 46.65 -5.40
C PRO A 476 1.71 45.42 -5.52
N ARG A 477 2.74 45.29 -4.68
CA ARG A 477 3.71 44.19 -4.72
C ARG A 477 3.38 43.03 -3.78
N LEU A 478 2.30 43.10 -3.01
CA LEU A 478 1.83 41.94 -2.23
C LEU A 478 1.46 40.82 -3.19
N GLN A 479 1.93 39.62 -2.91
CA GLN A 479 1.75 38.48 -3.79
C GLN A 479 0.41 37.79 -3.49
N VAL A 480 -0.47 37.74 -4.48
CA VAL A 480 -1.79 37.10 -4.40
C VAL A 480 -1.83 35.94 -5.38
N GLY A 481 -2.29 34.79 -4.92
CA GLY A 481 -2.43 33.59 -5.73
C GLY A 481 -3.66 32.79 -5.35
N LEU A 482 -3.91 31.71 -6.08
CA LEU A 482 -4.94 30.73 -5.71
C LEU A 482 -4.49 29.30 -5.99
N GLN A 483 -5.13 28.39 -5.27
CA GLN A 483 -5.10 26.97 -5.56
C GLN A 483 -6.02 26.65 -6.73
N ILE A 484 -5.45 26.12 -7.82
CA ILE A 484 -6.16 26.02 -9.11
C ILE A 484 -6.53 24.60 -9.52
N LEU A 485 -5.76 23.59 -9.12
CA LEU A 485 -5.90 22.24 -9.64
C LEU A 485 -5.38 21.20 -8.63
N SER A 486 -6.13 20.13 -8.47
CA SER A 486 -5.78 18.97 -7.64
C SER A 486 -5.68 17.67 -8.44
N SER A 487 -6.34 17.60 -9.59
CA SER A 487 -6.42 16.43 -10.48
C SER A 487 -6.65 16.85 -11.93
N LEU A 488 -6.56 15.89 -12.87
CA LEU A 488 -6.93 16.11 -14.27
C LEU A 488 -8.38 15.71 -14.57
N ASP A 489 -9.24 15.69 -13.55
CA ASP A 489 -10.66 15.43 -13.73
C ASP A 489 -11.32 16.51 -14.62
N PRO A 490 -12.27 16.13 -15.50
CA PRO A 490 -12.97 17.07 -16.37
C PRO A 490 -13.60 18.27 -15.64
N GLU A 491 -14.18 18.08 -14.45
CA GLU A 491 -14.82 19.15 -13.67
C GLU A 491 -13.77 20.13 -13.11
N GLU A 492 -12.59 19.65 -12.71
CA GLU A 492 -11.49 20.49 -12.24
C GLU A 492 -10.83 21.27 -13.36
N THR A 493 -10.59 20.61 -14.49
CA THR A 493 -9.98 21.24 -15.66
C THR A 493 -10.90 22.31 -16.28
N GLU A 494 -12.22 22.08 -16.30
CA GLU A 494 -13.20 23.10 -16.72
C GLU A 494 -13.20 24.31 -15.77
N ARG A 495 -13.17 24.09 -14.45
CA ARG A 495 -13.09 25.17 -13.46
C ARG A 495 -11.80 25.98 -13.58
N PHE A 496 -10.67 25.29 -13.78
CA PHE A 496 -9.38 25.94 -14.04
C PHE A 496 -9.46 26.83 -15.30
N GLN A 497 -9.96 26.30 -16.43
CA GLN A 497 -10.07 27.08 -17.65
C GLN A 497 -11.01 28.29 -17.48
N SER A 498 -12.13 28.11 -16.78
CA SER A 498 -13.05 29.19 -16.43
C SER A 498 -12.36 30.31 -15.63
N PHE A 499 -11.47 29.96 -14.70
CA PHE A 499 -10.67 30.95 -13.97
C PHE A 499 -9.66 31.66 -14.88
N VAL A 500 -8.95 30.94 -15.75
CA VAL A 500 -7.97 31.54 -16.68
C VAL A 500 -8.65 32.58 -17.60
N ASP A 501 -9.81 32.24 -18.15
CA ASP A 501 -10.60 33.15 -18.99
C ASP A 501 -11.08 34.39 -18.20
N TYR A 502 -11.47 34.18 -16.93
CA TYR A 502 -11.81 35.27 -16.02
C TYR A 502 -10.61 36.16 -15.71
N ALA A 503 -9.44 35.61 -15.38
CA ALA A 503 -8.23 36.38 -15.08
C ALA A 503 -7.83 37.29 -16.26
N LYS A 504 -7.94 36.75 -17.49
CA LYS A 504 -7.72 37.52 -18.73
C LYS A 504 -8.72 38.66 -18.91
N SER A 505 -10.03 38.38 -18.78
CA SER A 505 -11.07 39.38 -19.04
C SER A 505 -11.16 40.46 -17.95
N SER A 506 -10.85 40.09 -16.71
CA SER A 506 -10.86 40.99 -15.55
C SER A 506 -9.55 41.77 -15.35
N GLN A 507 -8.48 41.44 -16.11
CA GLN A 507 -7.12 41.98 -15.95
C GLN A 507 -6.53 41.75 -14.55
N ARG A 508 -6.89 40.64 -13.91
CA ARG A 508 -6.41 40.26 -12.57
C ARG A 508 -5.65 38.95 -12.62
N GLU A 509 -4.41 39.04 -13.07
CA GLU A 509 -3.52 37.90 -13.18
C GLU A 509 -2.94 37.52 -11.80
N PRO A 510 -2.86 36.22 -11.46
CA PRO A 510 -2.25 35.77 -10.22
C PRO A 510 -0.72 35.92 -10.24
N ASP A 511 -0.15 36.40 -9.13
CA ASP A 511 1.31 36.48 -8.95
C ASP A 511 1.95 35.08 -8.81
N PHE A 512 1.14 34.10 -8.41
CA PHE A 512 1.48 32.69 -8.33
C PHE A 512 0.24 31.80 -8.30
N VAL A 513 0.41 30.53 -8.62
CA VAL A 513 -0.62 29.49 -8.50
C VAL A 513 -0.09 28.32 -7.69
N THR A 514 -1.00 27.66 -6.97
CA THR A 514 -0.68 26.47 -6.20
C THR A 514 -1.45 25.25 -6.70
N LEU A 515 -0.81 24.08 -6.64
CA LEU A 515 -1.40 22.81 -7.02
C LEU A 515 -1.27 21.80 -5.89
N THR A 516 -2.22 20.88 -5.81
CA THR A 516 -2.00 19.59 -5.12
C THR A 516 -1.85 18.49 -6.16
N ALA A 517 -1.01 17.50 -5.86
CA ALA A 517 -0.69 16.45 -6.82
C ALA A 517 -0.50 15.11 -6.11
N ASP A 518 -1.61 14.51 -5.68
CA ASP A 518 -1.67 13.16 -5.11
C ASP A 518 -2.24 12.18 -6.15
N PRO A 519 -1.40 11.32 -6.76
CA PRO A 519 -1.87 10.36 -7.76
C PRO A 519 -2.83 9.31 -7.20
N SER A 520 -2.89 9.09 -5.88
CA SER A 520 -3.80 8.13 -5.25
C SER A 520 -5.22 8.65 -5.07
N GLU A 521 -5.42 9.97 -5.15
CA GLU A 521 -6.74 10.60 -5.07
C GLU A 521 -7.44 10.72 -6.44
N GLU A 522 -6.75 10.35 -7.52
CA GLU A 522 -7.27 10.36 -8.88
C GLU A 522 -8.37 9.30 -9.04
N LYS A 523 -9.58 9.73 -9.43
CA LYS A 523 -10.71 8.83 -9.69
C LYS A 523 -10.55 8.16 -11.04
N ASP A 524 -10.07 6.92 -11.03
CA ASP A 524 -9.71 6.24 -12.28
C ASP A 524 -10.92 5.87 -13.15
N SER A 525 -10.84 6.23 -14.43
CA SER A 525 -11.75 5.79 -15.49
C SER A 525 -10.99 5.32 -16.75
N ARG A 526 -9.65 5.16 -16.64
CA ARG A 526 -8.77 4.84 -17.75
C ARG A 526 -8.36 3.37 -17.71
N ASP A 527 -8.62 2.64 -18.79
CA ASP A 527 -8.14 1.26 -18.99
C ASP A 527 -6.79 1.26 -19.75
N GLY A 528 -5.82 0.42 -19.34
CA GLY A 528 -4.73 -0.05 -20.21
C GLY A 528 -3.28 0.03 -19.69
N GLU A 529 -2.37 -0.56 -20.47
CA GLU A 529 -0.91 -0.73 -20.24
C GLU A 529 -0.12 0.60 -20.03
N ASN A 530 -0.74 1.76 -20.23
CA ASN A 530 -0.10 3.08 -20.09
C ASN A 530 -0.31 3.76 -18.72
N LEU A 531 -1.04 3.13 -17.78
CA LEU A 531 -1.30 3.69 -16.44
C LEU A 531 -0.02 3.99 -15.66
N PHE A 532 0.97 3.10 -15.75
CA PHE A 532 2.26 3.25 -15.07
C PHE A 532 3.00 4.53 -15.50
N GLN A 533 3.14 4.75 -16.81
CA GLN A 533 3.82 5.93 -17.34
C GLN A 533 3.06 7.22 -17.01
N TYR A 534 1.72 7.14 -16.99
CA TYR A 534 0.88 8.26 -16.59
C TYR A 534 1.13 8.64 -15.13
N TYR A 535 1.06 7.68 -14.20
CA TYR A 535 1.22 7.96 -12.78
C TYR A 535 2.64 8.38 -12.40
N ARG A 536 3.65 7.79 -13.05
CA ARG A 536 5.05 8.20 -12.89
C ARG A 536 5.26 9.68 -13.22
N LYS A 537 4.55 10.20 -14.22
CA LYS A 537 4.62 11.59 -14.68
C LYS A 537 3.46 12.47 -14.19
N TYR A 538 2.68 12.01 -13.20
CA TYR A 538 1.43 12.65 -12.81
C TYR A 538 1.59 14.14 -12.44
N GLN A 539 2.53 14.44 -11.53
CA GLN A 539 2.82 15.81 -11.09
C GLN A 539 3.22 16.71 -12.27
N LYS A 540 4.05 16.16 -13.17
CA LYS A 540 4.52 16.88 -14.36
C LYS A 540 3.38 17.14 -15.34
N ASN A 541 2.48 16.16 -15.54
CA ASN A 541 1.32 16.30 -16.42
C ASN A 541 0.36 17.38 -15.92
N LEU A 542 0.07 17.42 -14.61
CA LEU A 542 -0.73 18.48 -13.98
C LEU A 542 -0.11 19.87 -14.22
N LEU A 543 1.19 19.98 -13.94
CA LEU A 543 1.92 21.24 -14.10
C LEU A 543 1.93 21.72 -15.56
N GLN A 544 2.14 20.82 -16.51
CA GLN A 544 2.10 21.13 -17.93
C GLN A 544 0.70 21.59 -18.37
N HIS A 545 -0.36 20.96 -17.86
CA HIS A 545 -1.74 21.39 -18.14
C HIS A 545 -1.98 22.85 -17.69
N VAL A 546 -1.51 23.20 -16.50
CA VAL A 546 -1.61 24.57 -15.98
C VAL A 546 -0.83 25.55 -16.83
N LYS A 547 0.47 25.28 -17.10
CA LYS A 547 1.32 26.16 -17.91
C LYS A 547 0.73 26.41 -19.31
N GLN A 548 0.24 25.35 -19.95
CA GLN A 548 -0.40 25.43 -21.26
C GLN A 548 -1.72 26.20 -21.21
N GLY A 549 -2.48 26.12 -20.13
CA GLY A 549 -3.73 26.87 -19.96
C GLY A 549 -3.50 28.39 -20.02
N PHE A 550 -2.53 28.89 -19.24
CA PHE A 550 -2.15 30.31 -19.26
C PHE A 550 -1.54 30.72 -20.61
N GLU A 551 -0.66 29.90 -21.18
CA GLU A 551 -0.04 30.16 -22.49
C GLU A 551 -1.08 30.27 -23.62
N LYS A 552 -2.05 29.34 -23.68
CA LYS A 552 -3.14 29.37 -24.67
C LYS A 552 -4.04 30.60 -24.53
N ALA A 553 -4.21 31.09 -23.29
CA ALA A 553 -4.93 32.32 -23.04
C ALA A 553 -4.11 33.58 -23.41
N GLY A 554 -2.82 33.44 -23.69
CA GLY A 554 -1.90 34.56 -23.98
C GLY A 554 -1.55 35.36 -22.73
N LEU A 555 -1.59 34.75 -21.56
CA LEU A 555 -1.16 35.33 -20.28
C LEU A 555 0.28 34.92 -19.97
N GLU A 556 0.98 35.72 -19.17
CA GLU A 556 2.29 35.31 -18.65
C GLU A 556 2.13 34.11 -17.71
N GLN A 557 3.10 33.20 -17.72
CA GLN A 557 3.04 32.03 -16.84
C GLN A 557 3.31 32.46 -15.39
N PRO A 558 2.35 32.26 -14.47
CA PRO A 558 2.58 32.59 -13.07
C PRO A 558 3.61 31.64 -12.46
N ARG A 559 4.18 32.03 -11.31
CA ARG A 559 5.01 31.11 -10.51
C ARG A 559 4.14 29.95 -10.03
N CYS A 560 4.60 28.72 -10.21
CA CYS A 560 3.90 27.51 -9.82
C CYS A 560 4.51 26.90 -8.56
N PHE A 561 3.66 26.58 -7.59
CA PHE A 561 4.02 25.88 -6.37
C PHE A 561 3.21 24.58 -6.26
N ILE A 562 3.87 23.47 -5.94
CA ILE A 562 3.17 22.24 -5.56
C ILE A 562 3.13 22.21 -4.05
N THR A 563 1.99 22.51 -3.44
CA THR A 563 1.89 22.71 -1.98
C THR A 563 1.64 21.41 -1.22
N GLU A 564 1.01 20.42 -1.86
CA GLU A 564 0.86 19.05 -1.35
C GLU A 564 0.96 18.04 -2.48
N TRP A 565 1.58 16.90 -2.22
CA TRP A 565 1.78 15.84 -3.22
C TRP A 565 2.13 14.52 -2.56
N ASN A 566 2.08 13.45 -3.35
CA ASN A 566 2.39 12.10 -2.88
C ASN A 566 3.09 11.28 -3.98
N THR A 567 3.71 10.17 -3.57
CA THR A 567 4.36 9.21 -4.49
C THR A 567 3.55 7.94 -4.69
N LEU A 568 2.45 7.78 -3.94
CA LEU A 568 1.58 6.62 -4.04
C LEU A 568 0.67 6.73 -5.25
N VAL A 569 0.34 5.57 -5.81
CA VAL A 569 -0.46 5.42 -7.03
C VAL A 569 -1.59 4.45 -6.74
N GLY A 570 -2.77 4.68 -7.34
CA GLY A 570 -3.94 3.81 -7.15
C GLY A 570 -4.28 3.58 -5.67
N GLN A 571 -4.47 2.33 -5.27
CA GLN A 571 -4.75 1.94 -3.88
C GLN A 571 -3.48 1.82 -3.01
N GLY A 572 -2.36 2.42 -3.42
CA GLY A 572 -1.06 2.37 -2.73
C GLY A 572 -1.06 2.94 -1.30
N ASP A 573 -2.11 3.67 -0.89
CA ASP A 573 -2.30 4.12 0.49
C ASP A 573 -2.37 2.93 1.48
N VAL A 574 -2.81 1.76 1.01
CA VAL A 574 -2.81 0.52 1.80
C VAL A 574 -1.40 0.09 2.25
N LEU A 575 -0.37 0.48 1.49
CA LEU A 575 1.04 0.22 1.81
C LEU A 575 1.71 1.36 2.58
N SER A 576 0.94 2.39 2.94
CA SER A 576 1.46 3.57 3.63
C SER A 576 2.07 3.22 4.99
N GLY A 577 3.13 3.94 5.36
CA GLY A 577 3.97 3.62 6.53
C GLY A 577 4.95 2.46 6.34
N SER A 578 4.59 1.38 5.64
CA SER A 578 5.47 0.20 5.43
C SER A 578 6.41 0.32 4.22
N PHE A 579 6.01 1.13 3.24
CA PHE A 579 6.75 1.30 2.01
C PHE A 579 7.80 2.40 2.13
N PHE A 580 9.06 2.05 1.86
CA PHE A 580 10.16 3.00 1.78
C PHE A 580 10.14 3.74 0.43
N ARG A 581 10.18 5.07 0.44
CA ARG A 581 9.85 5.93 -0.73
C ARG A 581 10.99 6.84 -1.20
N ALA A 582 12.20 6.68 -0.69
CA ALA A 582 13.28 7.66 -0.89
C ALA A 582 13.60 7.93 -2.37
N ALA A 583 13.80 6.86 -3.16
CA ALA A 583 14.10 7.00 -4.57
C ALA A 583 12.95 7.63 -5.38
N LEU A 584 11.68 7.35 -5.03
CA LEU A 584 10.52 7.95 -5.69
C LEU A 584 10.46 9.46 -5.47
N ILE A 585 10.72 9.89 -4.23
CA ILE A 585 10.78 11.32 -3.87
C ILE A 585 11.92 12.00 -4.64
N ILE A 586 13.11 11.39 -4.69
CA ILE A 586 14.26 11.91 -5.45
C ILE A 586 13.94 12.04 -6.93
N GLU A 587 13.34 11.02 -7.52
CA GLU A 587 12.97 11.02 -8.94
C GLU A 587 12.03 12.19 -9.25
N ILE A 588 10.96 12.34 -8.46
CA ILE A 588 9.98 13.42 -8.65
C ILE A 588 10.61 14.80 -8.40
N LEU A 589 11.45 14.96 -7.38
CA LEU A 589 12.17 16.21 -7.12
C LEU A 589 13.11 16.59 -8.28
N THR A 590 13.81 15.60 -8.82
CA THR A 590 14.70 15.78 -9.96
C THR A 590 13.91 16.20 -11.20
N ASP A 591 12.80 15.53 -11.49
CA ASP A 591 11.93 15.79 -12.64
C ASP A 591 11.23 17.16 -12.60
N LEU A 592 10.92 17.66 -11.40
CA LEU A 592 10.22 18.93 -11.18
C LEU A 592 11.15 20.12 -10.93
N SER A 593 12.42 19.87 -10.61
CA SER A 593 13.42 20.86 -10.17
C SER A 593 13.41 22.16 -10.98
N SER A 594 13.43 22.06 -12.31
CA SER A 594 13.45 23.20 -13.24
C SER A 594 12.07 23.75 -13.61
N GLU A 595 11.00 23.14 -13.12
CA GLU A 595 9.64 23.41 -13.59
C GLU A 595 8.77 24.16 -12.58
N ILE A 596 9.14 24.17 -11.30
CA ILE A 596 8.37 24.78 -10.20
C ILE A 596 9.22 25.75 -9.38
N GLN A 597 8.57 26.72 -8.72
CA GLN A 597 9.23 27.68 -7.82
C GLN A 597 9.29 27.19 -6.38
N GLY A 598 8.41 26.27 -5.99
CA GLY A 598 8.49 25.64 -4.67
C GLY A 598 7.64 24.39 -4.54
N ILE A 599 7.99 23.61 -3.52
CA ILE A 599 7.41 22.29 -3.24
C ILE A 599 7.16 22.09 -1.75
N GLY A 600 6.00 21.55 -1.42
CA GLY A 600 5.47 21.48 -0.07
C GLY A 600 5.56 20.11 0.57
N PHE A 601 5.78 20.13 1.89
CA PHE A 601 5.85 18.97 2.77
C PHE A 601 5.14 19.29 4.08
N TRP A 602 4.66 18.27 4.79
CA TRP A 602 4.10 18.48 6.12
C TRP A 602 5.19 18.48 7.19
N LEU A 603 5.07 19.34 8.21
CA LEU A 603 6.03 19.35 9.31
C LEU A 603 6.03 18.01 10.04
N ASN A 604 4.86 17.59 10.53
CA ASN A 604 4.70 16.30 11.17
C ASN A 604 3.32 15.72 10.83
N ILE A 605 3.15 14.42 11.11
CA ILE A 605 1.94 13.69 10.77
C ILE A 605 0.72 14.16 11.59
N LYS A 606 0.94 14.49 12.87
CA LYS A 606 -0.09 14.93 13.82
C LYS A 606 -0.78 16.21 13.39
N LEU A 607 -0.05 17.14 12.76
CA LEU A 607 -0.62 18.38 12.24
C LEU A 607 -1.59 18.12 11.06
N LYS A 608 -1.23 17.22 10.14
CA LYS A 608 -2.15 16.80 9.07
C LYS A 608 -3.38 16.10 9.65
N GLU A 609 -3.19 15.17 10.60
CA GLU A 609 -4.29 14.46 11.26
C GLU A 609 -5.23 15.40 12.02
N LYS A 610 -4.68 16.41 12.70
CA LYS A 610 -5.48 17.43 13.41
C LYS A 610 -6.31 18.25 12.43
N LEU A 611 -5.75 18.57 11.26
CA LEU A 611 -6.44 19.31 10.22
C LEU A 611 -7.55 18.48 9.56
N THR A 612 -7.23 17.27 9.09
CA THR A 612 -8.18 16.43 8.35
C THR A 612 -9.14 15.66 9.25
N ARG A 613 -8.81 15.51 10.54
CA ARG A 613 -9.50 14.65 11.52
C ARG A 613 -9.53 13.17 11.11
N VAL A 614 -8.58 12.77 10.26
CA VAL A 614 -8.40 11.40 9.77
C VAL A 614 -6.95 11.01 10.05
N ARG A 615 -6.74 9.78 10.53
CA ARG A 615 -5.39 9.22 10.71
C ARG A 615 -4.64 9.25 9.39
N GLN A 616 -3.37 9.63 9.42
CA GLN A 616 -2.57 9.79 8.22
C GLN A 616 -1.40 8.82 8.30
N ASP A 617 -1.29 7.90 7.35
CA ASP A 617 -0.14 6.99 7.27
C ASP A 617 0.71 7.26 5.99
N SER A 618 0.10 7.88 4.97
CA SER A 618 0.69 8.17 3.65
C SER A 618 1.27 9.56 3.46
N CYS A 619 0.91 10.52 4.30
CA CYS A 619 1.37 11.90 4.25
C CYS A 619 2.91 12.00 4.12
N LEU A 620 3.40 12.86 3.21
CA LEU A 620 4.80 13.24 3.14
C LEU A 620 5.13 14.28 4.24
N SER A 621 5.44 13.78 5.44
CA SER A 621 5.86 14.61 6.56
C SER A 621 7.34 14.42 6.93
N VAL A 622 7.95 15.49 7.45
CA VAL A 622 9.36 15.51 7.86
C VAL A 622 9.58 14.75 9.17
N PHE A 623 8.66 14.90 10.13
CA PHE A 623 8.65 14.19 11.40
C PHE A 623 7.45 13.26 11.52
N LEU A 624 7.63 12.18 12.29
CA LEU A 624 6.55 11.28 12.67
C LEU A 624 5.86 11.84 13.92
N TYR A 625 6.31 11.40 15.10
CA TYR A 625 5.91 11.90 16.41
C TYR A 625 7.16 12.43 17.13
N GLU A 626 7.01 13.49 17.93
CA GLU A 626 8.09 14.09 18.71
C GLU A 626 9.29 14.46 17.83
N LYS A 627 10.48 13.89 18.09
CA LYS A 627 11.72 14.21 17.37
C LYS A 627 12.10 13.20 16.30
N LEU A 628 11.26 12.17 16.07
CA LEU A 628 11.55 11.12 15.11
C LEU A 628 11.49 11.65 13.66
N LYS A 629 12.67 11.83 13.07
CA LYS A 629 12.87 12.21 11.65
C LYS A 629 12.40 11.07 10.74
N ARG A 630 11.49 11.35 9.80
CA ARG A 630 11.03 10.38 8.78
C ARG A 630 12.05 10.25 7.65
N PRO A 631 11.99 9.19 6.83
CA PRO A 631 12.87 9.04 5.65
C PRO A 631 12.95 10.29 4.77
N LEU A 632 11.84 11.04 4.64
CA LEU A 632 11.79 12.31 3.90
C LEU A 632 12.85 13.32 4.39
N PHE A 633 13.11 13.42 5.69
CA PHE A 633 14.13 14.31 6.25
C PHE A 633 15.49 14.05 5.58
N PHE A 634 15.91 12.78 5.54
CA PHE A 634 17.21 12.39 5.02
C PHE A 634 17.26 12.44 3.49
N VAL A 635 16.13 12.21 2.82
CA VAL A 635 16.02 12.42 1.38
C VAL A 635 16.29 13.87 1.01
N LEU A 636 15.64 14.81 1.70
CA LEU A 636 15.84 16.24 1.47
C LEU A 636 17.29 16.62 1.79
N GLN A 637 17.86 16.12 2.88
CA GLN A 637 19.27 16.36 3.22
C GLN A 637 20.25 15.82 2.16
N MET A 638 19.94 14.67 1.54
CA MET A 638 20.74 14.13 0.43
C MET A 638 20.59 14.98 -0.83
N PHE A 639 19.37 15.41 -1.15
CA PHE A 639 19.08 16.21 -2.33
C PHE A 639 19.74 17.60 -2.24
N ASP A 640 19.75 18.20 -1.05
CA ASP A 640 20.38 19.50 -0.78
C ASP A 640 21.91 19.47 -0.87
N ARG A 641 22.52 18.27 -0.84
CA ARG A 641 23.97 18.10 -1.07
C ARG A 641 24.33 18.08 -2.55
N LEU A 642 23.37 18.01 -3.46
CA LEU A 642 23.67 18.07 -4.89
C LEU A 642 24.22 19.45 -5.25
N GLY A 643 25.19 19.48 -6.14
CA GLY A 643 25.76 20.71 -6.64
C GLY A 643 24.84 21.44 -7.60
N SER A 644 25.06 22.76 -7.71
CA SER A 644 24.27 23.64 -8.58
C SER A 644 24.51 23.35 -10.07
N LYS A 645 25.70 22.87 -10.46
CA LYS A 645 26.04 22.57 -11.86
C LYS A 645 25.75 21.10 -12.18
N VAL A 646 24.80 20.83 -13.06
CA VAL A 646 24.51 19.48 -13.58
C VAL A 646 25.50 19.13 -14.67
N LEU A 647 26.17 17.99 -14.50
CA LEU A 647 27.05 17.39 -15.50
C LEU A 647 26.34 16.26 -16.26
N HIS A 648 25.54 15.46 -15.56
CA HIS A 648 24.76 14.38 -16.16
C HIS A 648 23.45 14.17 -15.40
N ILE A 649 22.38 13.88 -16.13
CA ILE A 649 21.08 13.53 -15.56
C ILE A 649 20.42 12.47 -16.44
N GLU A 650 20.15 11.31 -15.86
CA GLU A 650 19.40 10.24 -16.50
C GLU A 650 18.56 9.49 -15.47
N GLU A 651 17.70 8.59 -15.94
CA GLU A 651 16.89 7.76 -15.06
C GLU A 651 17.77 6.94 -14.08
N GLY A 652 17.63 7.24 -12.78
CA GLY A 652 18.34 6.56 -11.71
C GLY A 652 19.75 7.09 -11.41
N CYS A 653 20.20 8.18 -12.07
CA CYS A 653 21.54 8.73 -11.87
C CYS A 653 21.60 10.24 -12.13
N VAL A 654 22.16 10.99 -11.17
CA VAL A 654 22.40 12.43 -11.27
C VAL A 654 23.84 12.71 -10.86
N LEU A 655 24.60 13.39 -11.73
CA LEU A 655 25.96 13.85 -11.45
C LEU A 655 25.98 15.38 -11.49
N THR A 656 26.43 15.98 -10.39
CA THR A 656 26.54 17.43 -10.24
C THR A 656 27.92 17.83 -9.71
N LEU A 657 28.24 19.12 -9.84
CA LEU A 657 29.48 19.74 -9.38
C LEU A 657 29.15 21.00 -8.57
N GLU A 658 29.82 21.15 -7.43
CA GLU A 658 29.82 22.39 -6.64
C GLU A 658 31.27 22.74 -6.27
N GLY A 659 31.78 23.87 -6.74
CA GLY A 659 33.21 24.18 -6.60
C GLY A 659 34.09 23.11 -7.25
N GLU A 660 34.91 22.41 -6.46
CA GLU A 660 35.71 21.25 -6.89
C GLU A 660 35.15 19.91 -6.39
N GLU A 661 33.94 19.88 -5.82
CA GLU A 661 33.32 18.68 -5.26
C GLU A 661 32.28 18.09 -6.23
N TRP A 662 32.49 16.82 -6.62
CA TRP A 662 31.53 16.10 -7.46
C TRP A 662 30.54 15.33 -6.57
N HIS A 663 29.26 15.42 -6.91
CA HIS A 663 28.17 14.76 -6.20
C HIS A 663 27.43 13.83 -7.16
N LEU A 664 27.52 12.53 -6.91
CA LEU A 664 26.90 11.49 -7.73
C LEU A 664 25.80 10.81 -6.91
N LEU A 665 24.55 11.02 -7.29
CA LEU A 665 23.39 10.38 -6.71
C LEU A 665 22.88 9.29 -7.64
N VAL A 666 22.78 8.06 -7.12
CA VAL A 666 22.15 6.94 -7.83
C VAL A 666 20.99 6.40 -7.02
N TYR A 667 19.91 6.01 -7.70
CA TYR A 667 18.67 5.59 -7.03
C TYR A 667 17.92 4.52 -7.82
N ASN A 668 17.11 3.74 -7.11
CA ASN A 668 16.30 2.67 -7.67
C ASN A 668 14.81 2.94 -7.41
N ALA A 669 14.20 3.84 -8.18
CA ALA A 669 12.77 4.14 -8.08
C ALA A 669 11.92 2.97 -8.61
N CYS A 670 10.97 2.52 -7.79
CA CYS A 670 10.06 1.40 -8.04
C CYS A 670 8.66 1.83 -7.59
N TYR A 671 7.74 2.00 -8.54
CA TYR A 671 6.35 2.34 -8.23
C TYR A 671 5.56 1.06 -7.93
N MET A 672 4.78 1.07 -6.86
CA MET A 672 3.93 -0.05 -6.48
C MET A 672 2.47 0.38 -6.50
N ASP A 673 1.71 -0.20 -7.42
CA ASP A 673 0.24 -0.22 -7.36
C ASP A 673 -0.21 -1.64 -6.99
N PRO A 674 -0.96 -1.83 -5.91
CA PRO A 674 -1.56 -3.11 -5.55
C PRO A 674 -2.47 -3.70 -6.62
N LEU A 675 -2.84 -2.97 -7.69
CA LEU A 675 -3.66 -3.44 -8.79
C LEU A 675 -2.90 -3.72 -10.10
N TYR A 676 -1.60 -3.40 -10.22
CA TYR A 676 -0.81 -3.77 -11.40
C TYR A 676 -0.78 -5.28 -11.62
N SER A 677 -0.67 -5.74 -12.86
CA SER A 677 -0.47 -7.18 -13.13
C SER A 677 0.71 -7.71 -12.33
N ILE A 678 0.68 -8.97 -11.91
CA ILE A 678 1.76 -9.53 -11.09
C ILE A 678 3.10 -9.51 -11.85
N ASP A 679 3.08 -9.67 -13.17
CA ASP A 679 4.27 -9.58 -14.01
C ASP A 679 4.85 -8.15 -14.03
N ASP A 680 3.99 -7.13 -14.11
CA ASP A 680 4.43 -5.72 -14.00
C ASP A 680 4.98 -5.43 -12.61
N PHE A 681 4.28 -5.86 -11.56
CA PHE A 681 4.72 -5.73 -10.18
C PHE A 681 6.12 -6.34 -9.97
N LEU A 682 6.35 -7.57 -10.45
CA LEU A 682 7.64 -8.26 -10.34
C LEU A 682 8.75 -7.66 -11.19
N THR A 683 8.37 -6.93 -12.24
CA THR A 683 9.33 -6.17 -13.04
C THR A 683 9.76 -4.89 -12.30
N GLN A 684 8.83 -4.26 -11.58
CA GLN A 684 9.10 -3.04 -10.81
C GLN A 684 9.87 -3.30 -9.51
N VAL A 685 9.57 -4.40 -8.80
CA VAL A 685 10.17 -4.71 -7.50
C VAL A 685 11.44 -5.55 -7.67
N ARG A 686 12.52 -4.91 -8.12
CA ARG A 686 13.83 -5.58 -8.27
C ARG A 686 14.97 -4.77 -7.67
N ASN A 687 15.91 -5.48 -7.07
CA ASN A 687 17.17 -4.90 -6.63
C ASN A 687 18.01 -4.53 -7.87
N LYS A 688 18.67 -3.37 -7.83
CA LYS A 688 19.56 -2.92 -8.91
C LYS A 688 21.00 -2.92 -8.43
N ARG A 689 21.88 -3.51 -9.22
CA ARG A 689 23.32 -3.34 -9.09
C ARG A 689 23.80 -2.42 -10.21
N ILE A 690 24.38 -1.30 -9.84
CA ILE A 690 24.86 -0.28 -10.75
C ILE A 690 26.38 -0.25 -10.69
N ASP A 691 27.01 -0.59 -11.81
CA ASP A 691 28.46 -0.47 -12.01
C ASP A 691 28.73 0.86 -12.72
N ILE A 692 29.44 1.77 -12.03
CA ILE A 692 29.60 3.17 -12.45
C ILE A 692 31.08 3.42 -12.76
N TYR A 693 31.33 3.97 -13.94
CA TYR A 693 32.65 4.31 -14.45
C TYR A 693 32.69 5.82 -14.65
N LEU A 694 33.46 6.53 -13.84
CA LEU A 694 33.60 7.98 -13.90
C LEU A 694 35.00 8.33 -14.40
N SER A 695 35.11 9.03 -15.53
CA SER A 695 36.39 9.44 -16.14
C SER A 695 36.56 10.96 -16.22
N GLY A 696 37.81 11.41 -16.45
CA GLY A 696 38.18 12.83 -16.54
C GLY A 696 38.51 13.47 -15.19
N LEU A 697 38.68 12.67 -14.12
CA LEU A 697 39.03 13.20 -12.80
C LEU A 697 40.52 13.57 -12.76
N PRO A 698 40.88 14.79 -12.31
CA PRO A 698 42.29 15.16 -12.18
C PRO A 698 43.11 14.20 -11.31
N ALA A 699 44.35 13.91 -11.71
CA ALA A 699 45.23 13.01 -10.96
C ALA A 699 45.61 13.58 -9.58
N ARG A 700 44.96 13.12 -8.50
CA ARG A 700 45.23 13.53 -7.11
C ARG A 700 44.60 12.59 -6.07
N ASN A 701 44.80 12.90 -4.79
CA ASN A 701 44.10 12.22 -3.70
C ASN A 701 42.67 12.73 -3.57
N TYR A 702 41.74 11.82 -3.32
CA TYR A 702 40.33 12.11 -3.11
C TYR A 702 39.84 11.52 -1.79
N GLN A 703 38.93 12.23 -1.15
CA GLN A 703 38.08 11.72 -0.09
C GLN A 703 36.72 11.38 -0.69
N LEU A 704 36.32 10.12 -0.56
CA LEU A 704 35.04 9.61 -1.03
C LEU A 704 34.15 9.40 0.20
N LYS A 705 33.09 10.20 0.34
CA LYS A 705 32.03 9.97 1.33
C LYS A 705 30.83 9.37 0.64
N GLN A 706 30.27 8.33 1.24
CA GLN A 706 29.12 7.60 0.71
C GLN A 706 28.01 7.67 1.73
N TYR A 707 26.80 7.98 1.26
CA TYR A 707 25.59 7.97 2.07
C TYR A 707 24.60 7.01 1.42
N LEU A 708 24.15 5.98 2.14
CA LEU A 708 23.12 5.05 1.69
C LEU A 708 21.85 5.27 2.50
N LEU A 709 20.74 5.44 1.78
CA LEU A 709 19.42 5.49 2.35
C LEU A 709 18.58 4.36 1.75
N ASP A 710 18.18 3.43 2.60
CA ASP A 710 17.33 2.31 2.25
C ASP A 710 16.39 1.97 3.43
N LYS A 711 15.66 0.86 3.29
CA LYS A 711 14.75 0.36 4.32
C LYS A 711 15.43 0.04 5.67
N ASP A 712 16.70 -0.33 5.65
CA ASP A 712 17.50 -0.73 6.81
C ASP A 712 18.30 0.45 7.38
N HIS A 713 18.57 1.45 6.53
CA HIS A 713 19.39 2.62 6.82
C HIS A 713 18.58 3.88 6.48
N GLY A 714 17.83 4.41 7.46
CA GLY A 714 16.90 5.54 7.25
C GLY A 714 15.42 5.19 7.38
N GLY A 715 15.08 3.90 7.37
CA GLY A 715 13.70 3.41 7.49
C GLY A 715 13.23 3.23 8.94
N ILE A 716 12.17 3.94 9.35
CA ILE A 716 11.58 3.79 10.69
C ILE A 716 10.86 2.45 10.86
N TYR A 717 10.02 2.10 9.88
CA TYR A 717 9.06 1.01 10.03
C TYR A 717 9.73 -0.35 10.20
N HIS A 718 10.86 -0.57 9.52
CA HIS A 718 11.59 -1.82 9.62
C HIS A 718 12.19 -2.02 11.02
N GLU A 719 12.80 -0.99 11.59
CA GLU A 719 13.33 -1.01 12.95
C GLU A 719 12.21 -1.12 13.99
N TRP A 720 11.09 -0.42 13.79
CA TRP A 720 9.91 -0.55 14.64
C TRP A 720 9.35 -1.99 14.64
N ILE A 721 9.30 -2.66 13.49
CA ILE A 721 8.93 -4.09 13.41
C ILE A 721 9.92 -4.96 14.17
N ARG A 722 11.24 -4.69 14.07
CA ARG A 722 12.27 -5.45 14.81
C ARG A 722 12.09 -5.35 16.33
N LEU A 723 11.57 -4.23 16.82
CA LEU A 723 11.18 -4.03 18.22
C LEU A 723 9.88 -4.75 18.62
N GLY A 724 9.25 -5.49 17.70
CA GLY A 724 7.99 -6.18 17.93
C GLY A 724 6.75 -5.35 17.60
N ALA A 725 6.91 -4.26 16.83
CA ALA A 725 5.83 -3.35 16.44
C ALA A 725 4.98 -2.85 17.63
N PRO A 726 5.62 -2.31 18.69
CA PRO A 726 4.88 -1.87 19.87
C PRO A 726 3.94 -0.72 19.52
N LYS A 727 2.73 -0.74 20.09
CA LYS A 727 1.73 0.32 19.87
C LYS A 727 2.14 1.66 20.49
N GLU A 728 2.91 1.61 21.57
CA GLU A 728 3.41 2.76 22.32
C GLU A 728 4.92 2.60 22.49
N LEU A 729 5.66 3.69 22.32
CA LEU A 729 7.11 3.73 22.48
C LEU A 729 7.44 4.49 23.75
N ASP A 730 8.21 3.89 24.65
CA ASP A 730 8.78 4.62 25.77
C ASP A 730 10.00 5.46 25.35
N ALA A 731 10.51 6.28 26.26
CA ALA A 731 11.64 7.17 25.98
C ALA A 731 12.94 6.44 25.62
N GLU A 732 13.13 5.18 26.05
CA GLU A 732 14.30 4.39 25.69
C GLU A 732 14.17 3.87 24.26
N MET A 733 13.01 3.33 23.90
CA MET A 733 12.71 2.87 22.55
C MET A 733 12.74 4.02 21.53
N LEU A 734 12.25 5.20 21.90
CA LEU A 734 12.34 6.40 21.06
C LEU A 734 13.80 6.77 20.76
N ARG A 735 14.66 6.85 21.79
CA ARG A 735 16.10 7.11 21.60
C ARG A 735 16.79 6.02 20.78
N TYR A 736 16.41 4.75 20.99
CA TYR A 736 16.91 3.65 20.18
C TYR A 736 16.55 3.86 18.70
N LEU A 737 15.27 4.12 18.39
CA LEU A 737 14.84 4.37 17.01
C LEU A 737 15.55 5.57 16.40
N GLU A 738 15.64 6.71 17.12
CA GLU A 738 16.38 7.89 16.67
C GLU A 738 17.83 7.55 16.25
N SER A 739 18.50 6.65 16.98
CA SER A 739 19.87 6.23 16.67
C SER A 739 19.98 5.27 15.47
N LYS A 740 18.90 4.55 15.14
CA LYS A 740 18.88 3.52 14.09
C LYS A 740 18.35 4.01 12.75
N ILE A 741 17.53 5.05 12.75
CA ILE A 741 16.92 5.60 11.53
C ILE A 741 17.84 6.57 10.78
N LEU A 742 19.15 6.52 11.03
CA LEU A 742 20.13 7.35 10.34
C LEU A 742 20.58 6.68 9.03
N PRO A 743 20.97 7.46 8.00
CA PRO A 743 21.58 6.91 6.80
C PRO A 743 22.90 6.21 7.14
N GLU A 744 23.27 5.17 6.39
CA GLU A 744 24.59 4.59 6.50
C GLU A 744 25.61 5.54 5.88
N VAL A 745 26.71 5.80 6.59
CA VAL A 745 27.79 6.68 6.12
C VAL A 745 29.10 5.92 6.10
N GLN A 746 29.78 5.94 4.96
CA GLN A 746 31.12 5.38 4.79
C GLN A 746 32.05 6.45 4.23
N MET A 747 33.33 6.42 4.63
CA MET A 747 34.35 7.31 4.11
C MET A 747 35.61 6.52 3.79
N GLU A 748 36.21 6.80 2.65
CA GLU A 748 37.52 6.28 2.27
C GLU A 748 38.36 7.37 1.57
N ARG A 749 39.66 7.11 1.44
CA ARG A 749 40.57 7.94 0.65
C ARG A 749 41.20 7.11 -0.45
N ARG A 750 41.25 7.65 -1.66
CA ARG A 750 41.83 6.98 -2.83
C ARG A 750 42.66 7.96 -3.65
N PHE A 751 43.81 7.51 -4.14
CA PHE A 751 44.54 8.22 -5.18
C PHE A 751 43.98 7.80 -6.53
N LEU A 752 43.62 8.76 -7.37
CA LEU A 752 43.04 8.54 -8.69
C LEU A 752 43.97 9.13 -9.75
N LEU A 753 44.08 8.45 -10.89
CA LEU A 753 44.84 8.93 -12.05
C LEU A 753 43.97 9.68 -13.05
N ASP A 754 42.81 9.12 -13.39
CA ASP A 754 41.84 9.67 -14.35
C ASP A 754 40.44 9.08 -14.13
N GLU A 755 40.39 7.80 -13.76
CA GLU A 755 39.14 7.05 -13.61
C GLU A 755 38.82 6.66 -12.16
N LEU A 756 37.52 6.63 -11.85
CA LEU A 756 36.95 6.11 -10.62
C LEU A 756 35.85 5.10 -10.93
N ASN A 757 36.03 3.87 -10.45
CA ASN A 757 35.04 2.81 -10.55
C ASN A 757 34.30 2.64 -9.23
N LEU A 758 32.97 2.70 -9.28
CA LEU A 758 32.08 2.55 -8.13
C LEU A 758 31.06 1.44 -8.37
N HIS A 759 30.61 0.83 -7.29
CA HIS A 759 29.56 -0.18 -7.30
C HIS A 759 28.48 0.20 -6.30
N ALA A 760 27.23 0.28 -6.76
CA ALA A 760 26.07 0.49 -5.89
C ALA A 760 25.13 -0.71 -5.99
N SER A 761 24.83 -1.34 -4.86
CA SER A 761 23.75 -2.31 -4.73
C SER A 761 22.59 -1.60 -4.05
N LEU A 762 21.50 -1.37 -4.78
CA LEU A 762 20.34 -0.62 -4.33
C LEU A 762 19.14 -1.57 -4.23
N THR A 763 18.56 -1.66 -3.04
CA THR A 763 17.27 -2.33 -2.88
C THR A 763 16.16 -1.51 -3.55
N MET A 764 14.94 -2.05 -3.58
CA MET A 764 13.75 -1.27 -3.96
C MET A 764 13.72 0.08 -3.22
N ASN A 765 13.55 1.16 -3.97
CA ASN A 765 13.46 2.55 -3.50
C ASN A 765 14.64 3.09 -2.69
N ALA A 766 15.78 2.40 -2.71
CA ALA A 766 17.02 2.89 -2.11
C ALA A 766 17.67 3.97 -2.99
N CYS A 767 18.41 4.85 -2.34
CA CYS A 767 19.29 5.82 -3.00
C CYS A 767 20.65 5.87 -2.31
N LYS A 768 21.69 6.17 -3.08
CA LYS A 768 23.05 6.31 -2.61
C LYS A 768 23.71 7.54 -3.21
N LEU A 769 24.25 8.39 -2.34
CA LEU A 769 24.98 9.59 -2.71
C LEU A 769 26.48 9.38 -2.47
N TYR A 770 27.28 9.66 -3.49
CA TYR A 770 28.73 9.75 -3.40
C TYR A 770 29.14 11.23 -3.46
N VAL A 771 29.91 11.67 -2.46
CA VAL A 771 30.57 12.97 -2.45
C VAL A 771 32.04 12.73 -2.67
N ILE A 772 32.55 13.22 -3.80
CA ILE A 772 33.91 13.00 -4.30
C ILE A 772 34.64 14.34 -4.15
N GLN A 773 35.44 14.44 -3.10
CA GLN A 773 36.13 15.67 -2.73
C GLN A 773 37.63 15.53 -2.99
N PRO A 774 38.25 16.39 -3.80
CA PRO A 774 39.70 16.41 -3.97
C PRO A 774 40.37 16.87 -2.67
N LEU A 775 41.46 16.21 -2.31
CA LEU A 775 42.30 16.59 -1.17
C LEU A 775 43.43 17.51 -1.66
N LEU A 776 43.71 18.52 -0.84
CA LEU A 776 44.81 19.48 -1.02
C LEU A 776 46.19 18.81 -0.94
#